data_AF-A0A2W7FZK3-F1
#
_entry.id   AF-A0A2W7FZK3-F1
#
_cell.length_a   1.000
_cell.length_b   1.000
_cell.length_c   1.000
_cell.angle_alpha   90.00
_cell.angle_beta   90.00
_cell.angle_gamma   90.00
#
_symmetry.space_group_name_H-M   'P 1'
#
loop_
_entity.id
_entity.type
_entity.pdbx_description
1 polymer ?
#
loop_
_entity_poly.entity_id
_entity_poly.type
_entity_poly.pdbx_seq_one_letter_code
_entity_poly.pdbx_strand_id
1 'polypeptide(L)'
;MPVLEEVAISGYGQINQDIIDLTGSYITEQYHKFQSEKDKLAEKYDVNFPTKDESKKVISFYEDWIKKLDKITKRNLNVTSTAWVSGLKEEWGISKGLYESEIRLIGGYLKGGPSFSYPINSFYETINDITPDEAAKLQRNLKEGIDSNVVLSKVVIKNNIRSFLSNFYSKELEEFANGSNSDKEETVLKIIEKSSTVDQKLKDFHKFYVNEYYKASDHGLGEDIKELKVYTKNKTNELEDSIELNGKTIYGLGLTQKDLEAKDVGIGSIKGSEETTTGKKLYDIILKMSTTNDETSQEVFDSGFETTKTAVHNMEAAAKAVAKLIIGDETSEWSPTIKYNPDGLSGSEVKDVKLTIRTKDGKINISDFFKWMNQEQFFFGREGKEYYDDKKIKELEGDSKLSDSIKALKDLNYESLKTSEEKYGTITKKQFYYGALEAFKAYKQFRERTIDHGYSYFANKVPKYDIRAYEYSKRTFSGVGAYNGFFIFNPDPYFSLPKWSVTSFANHESVMGHHNQIVYAKEFLKKIKGQTIGNIFDYTSYIEGWALFMEWFGIEAGLYGTPNFASEDYYALPVSFKKSHGITSFIKATKKEDVKPEEINEMKTLHGGVYWNIAANGKAVTDEKEHTLKAAELTNILQYYGALNEAQLRNMRRAVDNAFHGSIKGNKELPENASILDIREFMKKNSALGVGDITSESKRYLNNPGQAVSYNTGKESMLKLYDAVRKSKGLSRKAFVENKENIKEFLNIILETGALPLGALEEIVKLHYNL
;
A
#
# COMPACT_ATOMS: atom_id res chain seq x y z
N MET A 1 0.45 -3.47 44.68
CA MET A 1 0.75 -4.49 43.65
C MET A 1 0.25 -5.88 44.00
N PRO A 2 0.62 -6.53 45.12
CA PRO A 2 0.13 -7.89 45.44
C PRO A 2 -1.41 -8.01 45.49
N VAL A 3 -2.08 -7.00 46.07
CA VAL A 3 -3.55 -6.92 46.11
C VAL A 3 -4.16 -6.81 44.70
N LEU A 4 -3.54 -6.03 43.80
CA LEU A 4 -4.02 -5.87 42.42
C LEU A 4 -3.86 -7.16 41.61
N GLU A 5 -2.75 -7.87 41.83
CA GLU A 5 -2.50 -9.18 41.22
C GLU A 5 -3.53 -10.21 41.68
N GLU A 6 -3.79 -10.30 42.99
CA GLU A 6 -4.78 -11.22 43.54
C GLU A 6 -6.20 -10.93 43.02
N VAL A 7 -6.57 -9.65 42.88
CA VAL A 7 -7.83 -9.23 42.25
C VAL A 7 -7.88 -9.67 40.79
N ALA A 8 -6.84 -9.40 40.00
CA ALA A 8 -6.80 -9.75 38.58
C ALA A 8 -6.89 -11.28 38.36
N ILE A 9 -6.25 -12.07 39.23
CA ILE A 9 -6.21 -13.53 39.13
C ILE A 9 -7.51 -14.17 39.67
N SER A 10 -8.00 -13.79 40.85
CA SER A 10 -9.10 -14.52 41.51
C SER A 10 -10.45 -13.79 41.46
N GLY A 11 -10.42 -12.46 41.40
CA GLY A 11 -11.59 -11.60 41.63
C GLY A 11 -12.25 -11.82 43.01
N TYR A 12 -11.57 -12.51 43.94
CA TYR A 12 -12.16 -13.01 45.19
C TYR A 12 -13.48 -13.77 45.01
N GLY A 13 -13.67 -14.42 43.85
CA GLY A 13 -14.91 -15.12 43.53
C GLY A 13 -16.10 -14.22 43.14
N GLN A 14 -15.91 -12.90 43.03
CA GLN A 14 -16.94 -11.92 42.65
C GLN A 14 -16.71 -11.39 41.23
N ILE A 15 -17.75 -10.81 40.63
CA ILE A 15 -17.68 -10.06 39.36
C ILE A 15 -18.45 -8.76 39.55
N ASN A 16 -17.75 -7.64 39.64
CA ASN A 16 -18.32 -6.30 39.73
C ASN A 16 -17.39 -5.27 39.08
N GLN A 17 -17.88 -4.02 38.93
CA GLN A 17 -17.12 -2.96 38.27
C GLN A 17 -15.80 -2.64 38.99
N ASP A 18 -15.75 -2.72 40.31
CA ASP A 18 -14.53 -2.44 41.08
C ASP A 18 -13.43 -3.46 40.74
N ILE A 19 -13.78 -4.75 40.61
CA ILE A 19 -12.84 -5.81 40.21
C ILE A 19 -12.31 -5.56 38.81
N ILE A 20 -13.18 -5.15 37.87
CA ILE A 20 -12.79 -4.84 36.49
C ILE A 20 -11.83 -3.64 36.47
N ASP A 21 -12.13 -2.58 37.21
CA ASP A 21 -11.32 -1.36 37.25
C ASP A 21 -9.96 -1.59 37.93
N LEU A 22 -9.92 -2.40 38.98
CA LEU A 22 -8.69 -2.82 39.65
C LEU A 22 -7.86 -3.77 38.77
N THR A 23 -8.51 -4.67 38.02
CA THR A 23 -7.84 -5.54 37.04
C THR A 23 -7.23 -4.70 35.91
N GLY A 24 -7.97 -3.71 35.39
CA GLY A 24 -7.45 -2.73 34.44
C GLY A 24 -6.21 -2.01 34.97
N SER A 25 -6.27 -1.54 36.23
CA SER A 25 -5.15 -0.86 36.89
C SER A 25 -3.93 -1.79 37.01
N TYR A 26 -4.14 -3.06 37.34
CA TYR A 26 -3.06 -4.06 37.36
C TYR A 26 -2.38 -4.19 36.00
N ILE A 27 -3.15 -4.28 34.91
CA ILE A 27 -2.63 -4.44 33.54
C ILE A 27 -1.77 -3.25 33.15
N THR A 28 -2.23 -2.02 33.36
CA THR A 28 -1.47 -0.81 33.02
C THR A 28 -0.18 -0.69 33.85
N GLU A 29 -0.20 -1.11 35.12
CA GLU A 29 1.00 -1.16 35.96
C GLU A 29 1.99 -2.24 35.50
N GLN A 30 1.51 -3.41 35.07
CA GLN A 30 2.37 -4.44 34.48
C GLN A 30 3.02 -3.96 33.18
N TYR A 31 2.28 -3.26 32.32
CA TYR A 31 2.84 -2.69 31.09
C TYR A 31 3.94 -1.66 31.39
N HIS A 32 3.74 -0.75 32.34
CA HIS A 32 4.78 0.19 32.75
C HIS A 32 6.03 -0.51 33.28
N LYS A 33 5.83 -1.55 34.10
CA LYS A 33 6.94 -2.34 34.64
C LYS A 33 7.66 -3.11 33.52
N PHE A 34 6.92 -3.63 32.55
CA PHE A 34 7.49 -4.25 31.34
C PHE A 34 8.39 -3.28 30.59
N GLN A 35 7.92 -2.04 30.32
CA GLN A 35 8.75 -1.05 29.60
C GLN A 35 10.02 -0.73 30.38
N SER A 36 9.93 -0.49 31.69
CA SER A 36 11.13 -0.24 32.52
C SER A 36 12.10 -1.42 32.55
N GLU A 37 11.61 -2.67 32.59
CA GLU A 37 12.47 -3.85 32.55
C GLU A 37 13.05 -4.12 31.16
N LYS A 38 12.33 -3.76 30.09
CA LYS A 38 12.81 -3.81 28.71
C LYS A 38 13.96 -2.83 28.49
N ASP A 39 13.85 -1.60 29.00
CA ASP A 39 14.94 -0.61 28.92
C ASP A 39 16.21 -1.12 29.62
N LYS A 40 16.07 -1.69 30.83
CA LYS A 40 17.19 -2.31 31.56
C LYS A 40 17.77 -3.53 30.83
N LEU A 41 16.95 -4.28 30.11
CA LEU A 41 17.42 -5.38 29.26
C LEU A 41 18.28 -4.83 28.11
N ALA A 42 17.84 -3.75 27.47
CA ALA A 42 18.53 -3.09 26.36
C ALA A 42 19.82 -2.37 26.80
N GLU A 43 19.92 -1.94 28.07
CA GLU A 43 21.18 -1.45 28.65
C GLU A 43 22.24 -2.55 28.79
N LYS A 44 21.80 -3.81 28.93
CA LYS A 44 22.68 -4.95 29.21
C LYS A 44 23.00 -5.79 27.98
N TYR A 45 22.07 -5.87 27.04
CA TYR A 45 22.14 -6.73 25.86
C TYR A 45 21.73 -5.94 24.63
N ASP A 46 22.37 -6.21 23.50
CA ASP A 46 21.93 -5.62 22.24
C ASP A 46 20.61 -6.25 21.79
N VAL A 47 19.53 -5.48 21.80
CA VAL A 47 18.20 -5.93 21.36
C VAL A 47 17.94 -5.64 19.88
N ASN A 48 18.75 -4.77 19.26
CA ASN A 48 18.55 -4.36 17.86
C ASN A 48 19.39 -5.22 16.90
N PHE A 49 20.62 -5.55 17.32
CA PHE A 49 21.57 -6.41 16.61
C PHE A 49 22.11 -7.47 17.58
N PRO A 50 21.24 -8.32 18.16
CA PRO A 50 21.63 -9.32 19.15
C PRO A 50 22.61 -10.35 18.57
N THR A 51 23.47 -10.90 19.43
CA THR A 51 24.09 -12.21 19.24
C THR A 51 23.08 -13.33 19.54
N LYS A 52 23.40 -14.58 19.16
CA LYS A 52 22.57 -15.76 19.48
C LYS A 52 22.24 -15.89 20.97
N ASP A 53 23.20 -15.62 21.84
CA ASP A 53 22.99 -15.74 23.29
C ASP A 53 22.20 -14.57 23.88
N GLU A 54 22.36 -13.37 23.34
CA GLU A 54 21.50 -12.23 23.68
C GLU A 54 20.06 -12.48 23.23
N SER A 55 19.83 -13.02 22.03
CA SER A 55 18.50 -13.43 21.58
C SER A 55 17.82 -14.35 22.58
N LYS A 56 18.52 -15.36 23.14
CA LYS A 56 17.96 -16.24 24.18
C LYS A 56 17.51 -15.48 25.44
N LYS A 57 18.25 -14.43 25.84
CA LYS A 57 17.86 -13.59 26.98
C LYS A 57 16.60 -12.78 26.68
N VAL A 58 16.51 -12.23 25.46
CA VAL A 58 15.33 -11.48 25.01
C VAL A 58 14.10 -12.40 24.89
N ILE A 59 14.27 -13.61 24.36
CA ILE A 59 13.21 -14.63 24.28
C ILE A 59 12.66 -14.95 25.68
N SER A 60 13.54 -15.30 26.62
CA SER A 60 13.14 -15.61 28.01
C SER A 60 12.43 -14.43 28.68
N PHE A 61 12.86 -13.20 28.39
CA PHE A 61 12.22 -11.99 28.90
C PHE A 61 10.76 -11.89 28.45
N TYR A 62 10.48 -12.01 27.14
CA TYR A 62 9.11 -11.98 26.62
C TYR A 62 8.26 -13.15 27.14
N GLU A 63 8.83 -14.36 27.24
CA GLU A 63 8.13 -15.52 27.79
C GLU A 63 7.63 -15.31 29.22
N ASP A 64 8.47 -14.76 30.10
CA ASP A 64 8.11 -14.52 31.49
C ASP A 64 7.01 -13.47 31.63
N TRP A 65 7.01 -12.47 30.75
CA TRP A 65 5.98 -11.44 30.71
C TRP A 65 4.64 -11.95 30.16
N ILE A 66 4.65 -12.77 29.10
CA ILE A 66 3.44 -13.44 28.59
C ILE A 66 2.82 -14.31 29.70
N LYS A 67 3.61 -15.13 30.39
CA LYS A 67 3.15 -15.98 31.52
C LYS A 67 2.51 -15.18 32.65
N LYS A 68 2.92 -13.92 32.89
CA LYS A 68 2.30 -13.05 33.90
C LYS A 68 0.88 -12.65 33.49
N LEU A 69 0.67 -12.29 32.22
CA LEU A 69 -0.65 -11.93 31.70
C LEU A 69 -1.58 -13.13 31.58
N ASP A 70 -1.05 -14.33 31.31
CA ASP A 70 -1.84 -15.58 31.24
C ASP A 70 -2.55 -15.95 32.54
N LYS A 71 -2.10 -15.42 33.69
CA LYS A 71 -2.73 -15.65 34.99
C LYS A 71 -4.01 -14.83 35.20
N ILE A 72 -4.23 -13.80 34.40
CA ILE A 72 -5.39 -12.90 34.55
C ILE A 72 -6.65 -13.65 34.15
N THR A 73 -7.66 -13.67 35.03
CA THR A 73 -8.91 -14.38 34.75
C THR A 73 -9.78 -13.56 33.79
N LYS A 74 -10.16 -14.15 32.65
CA LYS A 74 -10.97 -13.49 31.61
C LYS A 74 -12.27 -12.84 32.10
N ARG A 75 -12.96 -13.46 33.06
CA ARG A 75 -14.23 -12.92 33.62
C ARG A 75 -14.07 -11.58 34.36
N ASN A 76 -12.84 -11.21 34.70
CA ASN A 76 -12.50 -9.95 35.37
C ASN A 76 -12.14 -8.84 34.36
N LEU A 77 -12.25 -9.11 33.05
CA LEU A 77 -11.96 -8.17 31.98
C LEU A 77 -13.26 -7.64 31.36
N ASN A 78 -13.20 -6.38 30.93
CA ASN A 78 -14.13 -5.77 29.99
C ASN A 78 -13.47 -5.61 28.62
N VAL A 79 -14.17 -5.03 27.65
CA VAL A 79 -13.66 -4.73 26.29
C VAL A 79 -12.29 -4.03 26.33
N THR A 80 -12.18 -2.92 27.06
CA THR A 80 -10.93 -2.14 27.11
C THR A 80 -9.78 -2.93 27.70
N SER A 81 -9.98 -3.59 28.85
CA SER A 81 -8.92 -4.38 29.50
C SER A 81 -8.58 -5.66 28.74
N THR A 82 -9.52 -6.23 27.98
CA THR A 82 -9.28 -7.32 27.03
C THR A 82 -8.39 -6.86 25.88
N ALA A 83 -8.67 -5.68 25.31
CA ALA A 83 -7.81 -5.09 24.27
C ALA A 83 -6.34 -4.97 24.71
N TRP A 84 -6.12 -4.52 25.95
CA TRP A 84 -4.77 -4.47 26.54
C TRP A 84 -4.14 -5.85 26.69
N VAL A 85 -4.82 -6.79 27.37
CA VAL A 85 -4.23 -8.11 27.66
C VAL A 85 -3.96 -8.90 26.39
N SER A 86 -4.94 -9.00 25.50
CA SER A 86 -4.81 -9.78 24.26
C SER A 86 -3.85 -9.13 23.29
N GLY A 87 -3.89 -7.79 23.15
CA GLY A 87 -2.95 -7.05 22.31
C GLY A 87 -1.51 -7.21 22.78
N LEU A 88 -1.22 -7.04 24.08
CA LEU A 88 0.13 -7.19 24.63
C LEU A 88 0.65 -8.62 24.47
N LYS A 89 -0.19 -9.62 24.72
CA LYS A 89 0.21 -11.03 24.53
C LYS A 89 0.59 -11.33 23.08
N GLU A 90 -0.19 -10.84 22.13
CA GLU A 90 0.09 -11.06 20.71
C GLU A 90 1.35 -10.29 20.27
N GLU A 91 1.53 -9.03 20.67
CA GLU A 91 2.73 -8.25 20.37
C GLU A 91 4.01 -8.89 20.95
N TRP A 92 3.95 -9.34 22.20
CA TRP A 92 5.08 -9.99 22.85
C TRP A 92 5.36 -11.37 22.25
N GLY A 93 4.31 -12.08 21.81
CA GLY A 93 4.44 -13.33 21.06
C GLY A 93 5.14 -13.14 19.72
N ILE A 94 4.76 -12.12 18.95
CA ILE A 94 5.43 -11.75 17.69
C ILE A 94 6.87 -11.32 17.97
N SER A 95 7.08 -10.45 18.96
CA SER A 95 8.41 -10.00 19.37
C SER A 95 9.32 -11.18 19.68
N LYS A 96 8.85 -12.12 20.53
CA LYS A 96 9.56 -13.35 20.86
C LYS A 96 9.89 -14.16 19.60
N GLY A 97 8.91 -14.40 18.74
CA GLY A 97 9.07 -15.18 17.50
C GLY A 97 10.11 -14.58 16.55
N LEU A 98 10.24 -13.25 16.50
CA LEU A 98 11.25 -12.58 15.68
C LEU A 98 12.67 -12.95 16.12
N TYR A 99 12.94 -13.03 17.42
CA TYR A 99 14.25 -13.52 17.92
C TYR A 99 14.42 -15.02 17.70
N GLU A 100 13.37 -15.83 17.88
CA GLU A 100 13.42 -17.29 17.66
C GLU A 100 13.65 -17.68 16.20
N SER A 101 13.24 -16.84 15.25
CA SER A 101 13.42 -17.07 13.81
C SER A 101 14.86 -16.92 13.32
N GLU A 102 15.72 -16.28 14.12
CA GLU A 102 17.07 -15.87 13.73
C GLU A 102 17.09 -14.87 12.55
N ILE A 103 16.06 -14.02 12.42
CA ILE A 103 15.99 -12.96 11.39
C ILE A 103 17.22 -12.03 11.38
N ARG A 104 17.93 -11.93 12.51
CA ARG A 104 19.22 -11.24 12.62
C ARG A 104 20.26 -11.68 11.58
N LEU A 105 20.21 -12.94 11.11
CA LEU A 105 21.19 -13.50 10.17
C LEU A 105 21.08 -12.91 8.77
N ILE A 106 19.92 -12.36 8.43
CA ILE A 106 19.68 -11.60 7.19
C ILE A 106 19.49 -10.11 7.45
N GLY A 107 19.97 -9.62 8.59
CA GLY A 107 19.90 -8.23 8.98
C GLY A 107 18.50 -7.75 9.32
N GLY A 108 17.69 -8.54 10.04
CA GLY A 108 16.40 -8.08 10.56
C GLY A 108 16.51 -6.76 11.32
N TYR A 109 15.69 -5.77 10.93
CA TYR A 109 15.70 -4.42 11.48
C TYR A 109 14.81 -4.31 12.74
N LEU A 110 15.34 -4.78 13.88
CA LEU A 110 14.58 -4.88 15.14
C LEU A 110 14.37 -3.55 15.88
N LYS A 111 15.02 -2.46 15.43
CA LYS A 111 15.00 -1.13 16.06
C LYS A 111 13.62 -0.45 16.04
N GLY A 112 12.80 -0.75 15.03
CA GLY A 112 11.46 -0.18 14.88
C GLY A 112 10.38 -0.85 15.75
N GLY A 113 10.74 -1.88 16.53
CA GLY A 113 9.76 -2.72 17.22
C GLY A 113 9.20 -3.83 16.32
N PRO A 114 8.30 -4.67 16.88
CA PRO A 114 7.88 -5.90 16.23
C PRO A 114 7.13 -5.69 14.92
N SER A 115 6.41 -4.58 14.73
CA SER A 115 5.64 -4.32 13.49
C SER A 115 6.48 -3.79 12.31
N PHE A 116 7.75 -3.48 12.53
CA PHE A 116 8.68 -2.95 11.52
C PHE A 116 9.92 -3.84 11.31
N SER A 117 9.89 -5.07 11.82
CA SER A 117 11.04 -5.98 11.87
C SER A 117 11.27 -6.74 10.55
N TYR A 118 11.39 -6.00 9.45
CA TYR A 118 11.73 -6.56 8.13
C TYR A 118 13.24 -6.78 7.99
N PRO A 119 13.68 -7.69 7.10
CA PRO A 119 15.09 -7.81 6.70
C PRO A 119 15.64 -6.50 6.13
N ILE A 120 16.96 -6.29 6.19
CA ILE A 120 17.59 -5.11 5.58
C ILE A 120 17.18 -4.99 4.12
N ASN A 121 16.64 -3.83 3.75
CA ASN A 121 16.10 -3.63 2.42
C ASN A 121 16.23 -2.20 1.93
N SER A 122 16.13 -2.09 0.61
CA SER A 122 16.20 -0.84 -0.14
C SER A 122 14.89 -0.05 -0.18
N PHE A 123 13.75 -0.67 0.14
CA PHE A 123 12.44 -0.02 0.03
C PHE A 123 12.13 0.89 1.21
N TYR A 124 12.25 0.38 2.44
CA TYR A 124 12.19 1.18 3.67
C TYR A 124 13.52 1.85 4.02
N GLU A 125 14.52 1.75 3.14
CA GLU A 125 15.84 2.34 3.32
C GLU A 125 16.54 1.90 4.63
N THR A 126 16.16 0.75 5.20
CA THR A 126 16.76 0.25 6.46
C THR A 126 18.25 -0.05 6.32
N ILE A 127 18.72 -0.35 5.10
CA ILE A 127 20.15 -0.45 4.79
C ILE A 127 20.88 0.91 4.85
N ASN A 128 20.16 2.01 4.66
CA ASN A 128 20.69 3.37 4.71
C ASN A 128 20.66 3.96 6.13
N ASP A 129 19.82 3.43 7.01
CA ASP A 129 19.66 3.91 8.39
C ASP A 129 20.68 3.33 9.39
N ILE A 130 21.68 2.58 8.90
CA ILE A 130 22.70 1.94 9.75
C ILE A 130 23.78 2.95 10.16
N THR A 131 23.93 3.17 11.45
CA THR A 131 25.01 4.00 12.00
C THR A 131 26.36 3.30 11.95
N PRO A 132 27.49 4.04 12.00
CA PRO A 132 28.83 3.46 12.06
C PRO A 132 29.04 2.41 13.17
N ASP A 133 28.43 2.61 14.34
CA ASP A 133 28.56 1.67 15.46
C ASP A 133 27.69 0.42 15.32
N GLU A 134 26.55 0.55 14.63
CA GLU A 134 25.67 -0.58 14.30
C GLU A 134 26.27 -1.43 13.17
N ALA A 135 27.00 -0.83 12.23
CA ALA A 135 27.57 -1.49 11.05
C ALA A 135 28.42 -2.73 11.39
N ALA A 136 29.29 -2.64 12.41
CA ALA A 136 30.13 -3.76 12.83
C ALA A 136 29.32 -4.92 13.44
N LYS A 137 28.21 -4.61 14.14
CA LYS A 137 27.34 -5.61 14.77
C LYS A 137 26.47 -6.32 13.72
N LEU A 138 25.94 -5.56 12.77
CA LEU A 138 25.25 -6.12 11.61
C LEU A 138 26.18 -7.02 10.80
N GLN A 139 27.40 -6.56 10.48
CA GLN A 139 28.41 -7.36 9.79
C GLN A 139 28.69 -8.69 10.49
N ARG A 140 28.83 -8.68 11.83
CA ARG A 140 29.01 -9.91 12.62
C ARG A 140 27.85 -10.88 12.42
N ASN A 141 26.61 -10.41 12.50
CA ASN A 141 25.43 -11.26 12.33
C ASN A 141 25.31 -11.80 10.90
N LEU A 142 25.61 -10.99 9.88
CA LEU A 142 25.61 -11.44 8.48
C LEU A 142 26.72 -12.45 8.19
N LYS A 143 27.89 -12.34 8.84
CA LYS A 143 28.94 -13.38 8.75
C LYS A 143 28.47 -14.72 9.29
N GLU A 144 27.80 -14.72 10.44
CA GLU A 144 27.17 -15.95 10.96
C GLU A 144 26.09 -16.48 10.01
N GLY A 145 25.37 -15.59 9.32
CA GLY A 145 24.43 -15.94 8.25
C GLY A 145 25.12 -16.68 7.09
N ILE A 146 26.27 -16.18 6.64
CA ILE A 146 27.11 -16.87 5.63
C ILE A 146 27.50 -18.27 6.11
N ASP A 147 28.04 -18.38 7.32
CA ASP A 147 28.46 -19.67 7.90
C ASP A 147 27.30 -20.67 8.03
N SER A 148 26.07 -20.15 8.15
CA SER A 148 24.83 -20.91 8.31
C SER A 148 24.06 -21.17 7.00
N ASN A 149 24.58 -20.70 5.86
CA ASN A 149 23.90 -20.70 4.56
C ASN A 149 22.53 -19.98 4.58
N VAL A 150 22.47 -18.87 5.32
CA VAL A 150 21.31 -17.99 5.50
C VAL A 150 21.69 -16.60 4.99
N VAL A 151 21.59 -16.43 3.68
CA VAL A 151 22.02 -15.22 2.95
C VAL A 151 20.86 -14.76 2.07
N LEU A 152 20.70 -13.45 1.86
CA LEU A 152 19.70 -12.93 0.90
C LEU A 152 20.09 -13.25 -0.54
N SER A 153 19.12 -13.24 -1.47
CA SER A 153 19.40 -13.52 -2.88
C SER A 153 20.28 -12.45 -3.54
N LYS A 154 21.00 -12.82 -4.62
CA LYS A 154 21.88 -11.87 -5.32
C LYS A 154 21.14 -10.65 -5.87
N VAL A 155 19.93 -10.84 -6.39
CA VAL A 155 19.08 -9.74 -6.88
C VAL A 155 18.74 -8.76 -5.74
N VAL A 156 18.32 -9.25 -4.57
CA VAL A 156 17.98 -8.38 -3.41
C VAL A 156 19.23 -7.69 -2.87
N ILE A 157 20.36 -8.40 -2.76
CA ILE A 157 21.63 -7.80 -2.33
C ILE A 157 22.06 -6.69 -3.30
N LYS A 158 21.91 -6.88 -4.62
CA LYS A 158 22.23 -5.86 -5.62
C LYS A 158 21.36 -4.61 -5.46
N ASN A 159 20.07 -4.75 -5.20
CA ASN A 159 19.16 -3.62 -4.92
C ASN A 159 19.60 -2.84 -3.68
N ASN A 160 19.99 -3.53 -2.61
CA ASN A 160 20.51 -2.90 -1.40
C ASN A 160 21.82 -2.14 -1.68
N ILE A 161 22.73 -2.70 -2.48
CA ILE A 161 23.98 -2.05 -2.90
C ILE A 161 23.71 -0.76 -3.68
N ARG A 162 22.81 -0.83 -4.65
CA ARG A 162 22.38 0.34 -5.42
C ARG A 162 21.86 1.46 -4.50
N SER A 163 21.02 1.11 -3.51
CA SER A 163 20.41 2.07 -2.59
C SER A 163 21.46 2.81 -1.76
N PHE A 164 22.34 2.10 -1.03
CA PHE A 164 23.33 2.77 -0.19
C PHE A 164 24.42 3.49 -1.00
N LEU A 165 24.72 3.04 -2.22
CA LEU A 165 25.62 3.77 -3.13
C LEU A 165 25.06 5.14 -3.49
N SER A 166 23.77 5.17 -3.82
CA SER A 166 23.08 6.42 -4.17
C SER A 166 22.97 7.35 -2.96
N ASN A 167 22.83 6.79 -1.74
CA ASN A 167 22.70 7.57 -0.51
C ASN A 167 24.05 8.12 0.01
N PHE A 168 25.04 7.25 0.20
CA PHE A 168 26.29 7.60 0.88
C PHE A 168 27.43 8.00 -0.05
N TYR A 169 27.39 7.57 -1.32
CA TYR A 169 28.49 7.71 -2.27
C TYR A 169 28.09 8.52 -3.51
N SER A 170 27.04 9.35 -3.40
CA SER A 170 26.52 10.18 -4.50
C SER A 170 27.61 11.09 -5.07
N LYS A 171 28.43 11.71 -4.23
CA LYS A 171 29.55 12.57 -4.65
C LYS A 171 30.55 11.81 -5.52
N GLU A 172 31.00 10.64 -5.08
CA GLU A 172 31.97 9.82 -5.82
C GLU A 172 31.39 9.31 -7.14
N LEU A 173 30.09 8.97 -7.13
CA LEU A 173 29.34 8.60 -8.33
C LEU A 173 29.21 9.77 -9.33
N GLU A 174 28.96 10.98 -8.84
CA GLU A 174 28.92 12.20 -9.65
C GLU A 174 30.30 12.50 -10.26
N GLU A 175 31.36 12.44 -9.46
CA GLU A 175 32.74 12.61 -9.94
C GLU A 175 33.10 11.55 -11.00
N PHE A 176 32.68 10.30 -10.79
CA PHE A 176 32.81 9.24 -11.79
C PHE A 176 32.06 9.60 -13.08
N ALA A 177 30.82 10.08 -12.98
CA ALA A 177 29.97 10.48 -14.11
C ALA A 177 30.37 11.83 -14.74
N ASN A 178 31.29 12.59 -14.13
CA ASN A 178 31.75 13.88 -14.64
C ASN A 178 32.90 13.72 -15.65
N GLY A 179 32.76 14.34 -16.83
CA GLY A 179 33.75 14.33 -17.90
C GLY A 179 33.11 14.31 -19.29
N SER A 180 33.79 14.86 -20.28
CA SER A 180 33.37 14.90 -21.68
C SER A 180 33.48 13.50 -22.31
N ASN A 181 32.35 12.79 -22.41
CA ASN A 181 32.15 11.62 -23.29
C ASN A 181 33.09 10.40 -23.14
N SER A 182 33.57 10.09 -21.94
CA SER A 182 34.30 8.82 -21.72
C SER A 182 33.35 7.68 -21.35
N ASP A 183 33.44 6.60 -22.11
CA ASP A 183 32.93 5.28 -21.76
C ASP A 183 33.75 4.73 -20.57
N LYS A 184 33.34 5.06 -19.34
CA LYS A 184 34.06 4.74 -18.11
C LYS A 184 33.43 3.53 -17.43
N GLU A 185 34.27 2.76 -16.75
CA GLU A 185 33.86 1.74 -15.79
C GLU A 185 34.72 1.82 -14.54
N GLU A 186 34.15 1.47 -13.39
CA GLU A 186 34.88 1.35 -12.13
C GLU A 186 34.23 0.28 -11.24
N THR A 187 35.03 -0.43 -10.44
CA THR A 187 34.49 -1.39 -9.47
C THR A 187 33.76 -0.67 -8.36
N VAL A 188 32.65 -1.23 -7.87
CA VAL A 188 31.91 -0.68 -6.72
C VAL A 188 32.82 -0.52 -5.50
N LEU A 189 33.72 -1.48 -5.26
CA LEU A 189 34.70 -1.40 -4.17
C LEU A 189 35.57 -0.14 -4.27
N LYS A 190 36.09 0.19 -5.46
CA LYS A 190 36.88 1.41 -5.64
C LYS A 190 36.07 2.69 -5.48
N ILE A 191 34.78 2.70 -5.82
CA ILE A 191 33.90 3.86 -5.51
C ILE A 191 33.83 4.05 -3.99
N ILE A 192 33.59 2.98 -3.24
CA ILE A 192 33.54 3.02 -1.77
C ILE A 192 34.89 3.47 -1.18
N GLU A 193 36.00 2.92 -1.67
CA GLU A 193 37.34 3.20 -1.17
C GLU A 193 37.75 4.66 -1.35
N LYS A 194 37.41 5.27 -2.50
CA LYS A 194 37.70 6.68 -2.82
C LYS A 194 37.03 7.67 -1.87
N SER A 195 35.92 7.29 -1.24
CA SER A 195 35.19 8.21 -0.38
C SER A 195 35.99 8.60 0.85
N SER A 196 36.12 9.91 1.05
CA SER A 196 36.74 10.51 2.25
C SER A 196 35.70 11.05 3.24
N THR A 197 34.42 11.03 2.89
CA THR A 197 33.32 11.60 3.68
C THR A 197 32.53 10.54 4.46
N VAL A 198 32.53 9.29 4.01
CA VAL A 198 31.84 8.19 4.70
C VAL A 198 32.72 7.62 5.82
N ASP A 199 32.14 7.40 6.99
CA ASP A 199 32.82 6.82 8.16
C ASP A 199 33.49 5.48 7.85
N GLN A 200 34.65 5.23 8.46
CA GLN A 200 35.45 4.04 8.19
C GLN A 200 34.74 2.72 8.55
N LYS A 201 34.00 2.65 9.66
CA LYS A 201 33.27 1.44 10.06
C LYS A 201 32.16 1.13 9.05
N LEU A 202 31.47 2.17 8.58
CA LEU A 202 30.42 2.03 7.58
C LEU A 202 31.00 1.62 6.22
N LYS A 203 32.14 2.20 5.81
CA LYS A 203 32.88 1.76 4.61
C LYS A 203 33.30 0.30 4.71
N ASP A 204 33.78 -0.15 5.86
CA ASP A 204 34.20 -1.55 6.07
C ASP A 204 33.02 -2.52 5.94
N PHE A 205 31.86 -2.16 6.50
CA PHE A 205 30.62 -2.90 6.30
C PHE A 205 30.18 -2.94 4.83
N HIS A 206 30.15 -1.79 4.14
CA HIS A 206 29.74 -1.75 2.72
C HIS A 206 30.70 -2.56 1.83
N LYS A 207 32.01 -2.53 2.07
CA LYS A 207 32.98 -3.39 1.37
C LYS A 207 32.71 -4.87 1.62
N PHE A 208 32.46 -5.26 2.87
CA PHE A 208 32.05 -6.62 3.22
C PHE A 208 30.77 -7.03 2.47
N TYR A 209 29.77 -6.16 2.46
CA TYR A 209 28.47 -6.44 1.85
C TYR A 209 28.57 -6.64 0.33
N VAL A 210 29.32 -5.76 -0.36
CA VAL A 210 29.55 -5.81 -1.82
C VAL A 210 30.39 -7.01 -2.25
N ASN A 211 31.30 -7.47 -1.40
CA ASN A 211 32.26 -8.50 -1.75
C ASN A 211 31.92 -9.86 -1.14
N GLU A 212 32.05 -9.99 0.18
CA GLU A 212 31.90 -11.27 0.88
C GLU A 212 30.44 -11.72 0.90
N TYR A 213 29.52 -10.86 1.34
CA TYR A 213 28.10 -11.22 1.49
C TYR A 213 27.43 -11.48 0.13
N TYR A 214 27.66 -10.62 -0.86
CA TYR A 214 27.15 -10.83 -2.23
C TYR A 214 27.65 -12.14 -2.87
N LYS A 215 28.93 -12.50 -2.67
CA LYS A 215 29.50 -13.74 -3.21
C LYS A 215 29.01 -15.00 -2.49
N ALA A 216 28.58 -14.88 -1.24
CA ALA A 216 28.07 -16.00 -0.45
C ALA A 216 26.66 -16.46 -0.88
N SER A 217 25.87 -15.60 -1.55
CA SER A 217 24.55 -15.99 -2.05
C SER A 217 24.64 -16.99 -3.21
N ASP A 218 23.86 -18.07 -3.13
CA ASP A 218 23.81 -19.18 -4.09
C ASP A 218 22.49 -19.30 -4.86
N HIS A 219 21.54 -18.39 -4.63
CA HIS A 219 20.19 -18.37 -5.23
C HIS A 219 19.82 -16.96 -5.72
N GLY A 220 18.72 -16.88 -6.49
CA GLY A 220 18.25 -15.65 -7.11
C GLY A 220 19.35 -14.91 -7.86
N LEU A 221 20.06 -15.64 -8.71
CA LEU A 221 21.37 -15.24 -9.24
C LEU A 221 21.33 -14.03 -10.16
N GLY A 222 20.25 -13.86 -10.93
CA GLY A 222 20.15 -12.80 -11.95
C GLY A 222 21.31 -12.88 -12.95
N GLU A 223 22.01 -11.76 -13.14
CA GLU A 223 23.24 -11.74 -13.96
C GLU A 223 24.43 -12.52 -13.39
N ASP A 224 24.39 -12.95 -12.12
CA ASP A 224 25.47 -13.65 -11.42
C ASP A 224 26.85 -12.98 -11.57
N ILE A 225 26.89 -11.69 -11.23
CA ILE A 225 28.06 -10.85 -11.45
C ILE A 225 29.21 -11.31 -10.53
N LYS A 226 30.42 -11.52 -11.08
CA LYS A 226 31.59 -11.91 -10.27
C LYS A 226 32.23 -10.73 -9.54
N GLU A 227 32.25 -9.57 -10.20
CA GLU A 227 32.79 -8.32 -9.69
C GLU A 227 31.83 -7.18 -10.07
N LEU A 228 31.19 -6.58 -9.06
CA LEU A 228 30.24 -5.50 -9.26
C LEU A 228 30.96 -4.22 -9.73
N LYS A 229 30.49 -3.66 -10.84
CA LYS A 229 31.03 -2.46 -11.48
C LYS A 229 29.92 -1.46 -11.78
N VAL A 230 30.29 -0.19 -11.89
CA VAL A 230 29.45 0.90 -12.42
C VAL A 230 29.97 1.41 -13.75
N TYR A 231 29.08 1.90 -14.61
CA TYR A 231 29.37 2.33 -15.97
C TYR A 231 28.68 3.65 -16.31
N THR A 232 29.33 4.49 -17.13
CA THR A 232 28.68 5.70 -17.69
C THR A 232 27.84 5.42 -18.93
N LYS A 233 27.93 4.21 -19.48
CA LYS A 233 27.10 3.71 -20.59
C LYS A 233 26.44 2.39 -20.20
N ASN A 234 25.26 2.11 -20.76
CA ASN A 234 24.52 0.89 -20.51
C ASN A 234 25.19 -0.33 -21.20
N LYS A 235 26.28 -0.83 -20.64
CA LYS A 235 27.00 -2.02 -21.15
C LYS A 235 26.36 -3.34 -20.70
N THR A 236 25.57 -3.30 -19.65
CA THR A 236 24.93 -4.46 -19.01
C THR A 236 23.52 -4.73 -19.54
N ASN A 237 23.02 -3.90 -20.47
CA ASN A 237 21.66 -3.98 -21.01
C ASN A 237 20.60 -3.90 -19.89
N GLU A 238 20.78 -2.96 -18.96
CA GLU A 238 19.80 -2.66 -17.94
C GLU A 238 18.53 -2.12 -18.57
N LEU A 239 17.40 -2.60 -18.09
CA LEU A 239 16.07 -2.21 -18.53
C LEU A 239 15.45 -1.20 -17.58
N GLU A 240 15.78 -1.29 -16.28
CA GLU A 240 15.21 -0.44 -15.24
C GLU A 240 16.09 -0.36 -13.98
N ASP A 241 15.72 0.54 -13.06
CA ASP A 241 16.36 0.71 -11.75
C ASP A 241 17.84 1.14 -11.79
N SER A 242 18.33 1.70 -12.89
CA SER A 242 19.65 2.34 -12.94
C SER A 242 19.74 3.53 -11.96
N ILE A 243 20.95 3.91 -11.55
CA ILE A 243 21.16 5.03 -10.63
C ILE A 243 21.03 6.35 -11.40
N GLU A 244 20.15 7.24 -10.96
CA GLU A 244 20.00 8.59 -11.52
C GLU A 244 20.49 9.65 -10.54
N LEU A 245 21.48 10.45 -10.94
CA LEU A 245 22.06 11.54 -10.14
C LEU A 245 22.25 12.79 -11.00
N ASN A 246 21.64 13.92 -10.58
CA ASN A 246 21.75 15.22 -11.24
C ASN A 246 21.56 15.19 -12.78
N GLY A 247 20.58 14.41 -13.25
CA GLY A 247 20.26 14.27 -14.68
C GLY A 247 21.20 13.36 -15.47
N LYS A 248 22.10 12.63 -14.80
CA LYS A 248 22.95 11.58 -15.38
C LYS A 248 22.51 10.21 -14.88
N THR A 249 22.63 9.22 -15.76
CA THR A 249 22.36 7.82 -15.43
C THR A 249 23.67 7.06 -15.30
N ILE A 250 23.80 6.28 -14.22
CA ILE A 250 24.91 5.38 -13.94
C ILE A 250 24.36 3.96 -13.96
N TYR A 251 25.00 3.11 -14.77
CA TYR A 251 24.61 1.72 -15.00
C TYR A 251 25.54 0.76 -14.24
N GLY A 252 25.24 -0.52 -14.28
CA GLY A 252 25.98 -1.65 -13.70
C GLY A 252 25.28 -2.38 -12.54
N LEU A 253 24.29 -1.73 -11.92
CA LEU A 253 23.55 -2.24 -10.75
C LEU A 253 22.03 -2.29 -10.95
N GLY A 254 21.52 -1.77 -12.07
CA GLY A 254 20.11 -1.88 -12.43
C GLY A 254 19.71 -3.32 -12.78
N LEU A 255 18.43 -3.50 -13.08
CA LEU A 255 17.86 -4.81 -13.42
C LEU A 255 17.96 -5.05 -14.94
N THR A 256 18.58 -6.16 -15.32
CA THR A 256 18.58 -6.68 -16.70
C THR A 256 17.43 -7.66 -16.89
N GLN A 257 17.25 -8.13 -18.13
CA GLN A 257 16.30 -9.21 -18.41
C GLN A 257 16.53 -10.45 -17.52
N LYS A 258 17.79 -10.84 -17.29
CA LYS A 258 18.09 -12.02 -16.45
C LYS A 258 17.73 -11.82 -14.99
N ASP A 259 17.89 -10.59 -14.47
CA ASP A 259 17.47 -10.29 -13.10
C ASP A 259 15.94 -10.34 -12.97
N LEU A 260 15.22 -9.83 -13.98
CA LEU A 260 13.75 -9.85 -13.99
C LEU A 260 13.17 -11.26 -14.12
N GLU A 261 13.87 -12.16 -14.85
CA GLU A 261 13.52 -13.57 -15.04
C GLU A 261 14.02 -14.50 -13.93
N ALA A 262 14.87 -14.01 -13.01
CA ALA A 262 15.47 -14.82 -11.97
C ALA A 262 14.41 -15.43 -11.05
N LYS A 263 14.44 -16.76 -10.92
CA LYS A 263 13.68 -17.52 -9.92
C LYS A 263 14.43 -17.54 -8.60
N ASP A 264 13.75 -18.01 -7.55
CA ASP A 264 14.33 -18.20 -6.23
C ASP A 264 14.92 -16.90 -5.65
N VAL A 265 14.26 -15.76 -5.89
CA VAL A 265 14.76 -14.43 -5.47
C VAL A 265 14.26 -14.03 -4.07
N GLY A 266 13.19 -14.64 -3.58
CA GLY A 266 12.59 -14.31 -2.29
C GLY A 266 13.15 -15.13 -1.12
N ILE A 267 12.84 -14.69 0.09
CA ILE A 267 13.35 -15.28 1.35
C ILE A 267 12.98 -16.76 1.53
N GLY A 268 11.83 -17.20 1.03
CA GLY A 268 11.41 -18.60 1.10
C GLY A 268 12.41 -19.57 0.45
N SER A 269 13.21 -19.09 -0.49
CA SER A 269 14.21 -19.88 -1.22
C SER A 269 15.55 -20.01 -0.49
N ILE A 270 15.72 -19.33 0.65
CA ILE A 270 16.91 -19.50 1.50
C ILE A 270 16.90 -20.93 2.06
N LYS A 271 17.94 -21.70 1.71
CA LYS A 271 18.06 -23.11 2.11
C LYS A 271 18.24 -23.25 3.62
N GLY A 272 19.26 -22.61 4.17
CA GLY A 272 19.63 -22.73 5.58
C GLY A 272 19.76 -24.19 6.05
N SER A 273 19.36 -24.48 7.29
CA SER A 273 19.33 -25.84 7.85
C SER A 273 18.37 -25.96 9.05
N GLU A 274 18.07 -27.19 9.48
CA GLU A 274 17.35 -27.44 10.74
C GLU A 274 18.15 -27.01 11.99
N GLU A 275 19.49 -27.02 11.93
CA GLU A 275 20.36 -26.61 13.05
C GLU A 275 20.46 -25.09 13.22
N THR A 276 20.11 -24.32 12.17
CA THR A 276 20.21 -22.85 12.14
C THR A 276 18.82 -22.23 12.01
N THR A 277 18.38 -21.98 10.78
CA THR A 277 17.05 -21.52 10.39
C THR A 277 16.88 -21.77 8.88
N THR A 278 15.65 -21.70 8.38
CA THR A 278 15.35 -21.86 6.94
C THR A 278 14.60 -20.63 6.42
N GLY A 279 14.58 -20.44 5.11
CA GLY A 279 13.79 -19.39 4.46
C GLY A 279 12.32 -19.43 4.86
N LYS A 280 11.75 -20.64 4.97
CA LYS A 280 10.40 -20.85 5.49
C LYS A 280 10.22 -20.28 6.89
N LYS A 281 11.08 -20.65 7.84
CA LYS A 281 10.98 -20.19 9.24
C LYS A 281 11.11 -18.67 9.35
N LEU A 282 12.00 -18.07 8.55
CA LEU A 282 12.17 -16.61 8.46
C LEU A 282 10.90 -15.93 7.93
N TYR A 283 10.31 -16.46 6.86
CA TYR A 283 9.11 -15.86 6.28
C TYR A 283 7.85 -16.13 7.11
N ASP A 284 7.70 -17.28 7.76
CA ASP A 284 6.53 -17.60 8.61
C ASP A 284 6.34 -16.54 9.71
N ILE A 285 7.42 -16.10 10.37
CA ILE A 285 7.31 -15.05 11.39
C ILE A 285 7.03 -13.67 10.79
N ILE A 286 7.57 -13.35 9.62
CA ILE A 286 7.27 -12.10 8.90
C ILE A 286 5.80 -12.10 8.51
N LEU A 287 5.28 -13.24 8.02
CA LEU A 287 3.87 -13.42 7.69
C LEU A 287 2.99 -13.25 8.92
N LYS A 288 3.33 -13.88 10.06
CA LYS A 288 2.62 -13.71 11.34
C LYS A 288 2.63 -12.25 11.81
N MET A 289 3.77 -11.57 11.71
CA MET A 289 3.91 -10.15 12.03
C MET A 289 3.01 -9.27 11.14
N SER A 290 3.00 -9.53 9.82
CA SER A 290 2.24 -8.76 8.85
C SER A 290 0.73 -9.04 8.88
N THR A 291 0.33 -10.28 9.18
CA THR A 291 -1.09 -10.69 9.20
C THR A 291 -1.73 -10.55 10.57
N THR A 292 -0.96 -10.68 11.66
CA THR A 292 -1.45 -10.71 13.05
C THR A 292 -2.57 -11.74 13.27
N ASN A 293 -2.50 -12.85 12.54
CA ASN A 293 -3.35 -14.03 12.69
C ASN A 293 -2.48 -15.27 12.40
N ASP A 294 -3.06 -16.47 12.38
CA ASP A 294 -2.28 -17.71 12.21
C ASP A 294 -2.40 -18.30 10.79
N GLU A 295 -2.71 -17.47 9.78
CA GLU A 295 -2.79 -17.92 8.39
C GLU A 295 -1.43 -18.41 7.88
N THR A 296 -1.42 -19.59 7.27
CA THR A 296 -0.23 -20.16 6.60
C THR A 296 0.01 -19.51 5.25
N SER A 297 1.25 -19.59 4.73
CA SER A 297 1.57 -19.08 3.38
C SER A 297 0.64 -19.64 2.30
N GLN A 298 0.27 -20.92 2.40
CA GLN A 298 -0.62 -21.56 1.44
C GLN A 298 -2.04 -20.99 1.51
N GLU A 299 -2.60 -20.82 2.70
CA GLU A 299 -3.94 -20.22 2.88
C GLU A 299 -3.98 -18.77 2.37
N VAL A 300 -2.92 -17.99 2.64
CA VAL A 300 -2.81 -16.62 2.14
C VAL A 300 -2.71 -16.60 0.61
N PHE A 301 -1.90 -17.48 0.02
CA PHE A 301 -1.77 -17.61 -1.43
C PHE A 301 -3.09 -18.01 -2.10
N ASP A 302 -3.74 -19.07 -1.62
CA ASP A 302 -4.97 -19.60 -2.19
C ASP A 302 -6.09 -18.54 -2.13
N SER A 303 -6.29 -17.90 -0.97
CA SER A 303 -7.26 -16.80 -0.82
C SER A 303 -6.96 -15.65 -1.79
N GLY A 304 -5.70 -15.22 -1.89
CA GLY A 304 -5.30 -14.17 -2.82
C GLY A 304 -5.56 -14.53 -4.28
N PHE A 305 -5.28 -15.78 -4.68
CA PHE A 305 -5.48 -16.25 -6.04
C PHE A 305 -6.97 -16.36 -6.39
N GLU A 306 -7.78 -16.95 -5.50
CA GLU A 306 -9.23 -17.12 -5.69
C GLU A 306 -9.98 -15.79 -5.75
N THR A 307 -9.66 -14.86 -4.83
CA THR A 307 -10.25 -13.52 -4.83
C THR A 307 -9.83 -12.72 -6.07
N THR A 308 -8.60 -12.92 -6.55
CA THR A 308 -8.13 -12.34 -7.82
C THR A 308 -9.00 -12.79 -8.99
N LYS A 309 -9.34 -14.08 -9.07
CA LYS A 309 -10.19 -14.61 -10.16
C LYS A 309 -11.63 -14.13 -10.05
N THR A 310 -12.17 -14.08 -8.85
CA THR A 310 -13.54 -13.60 -8.60
C THR A 310 -13.68 -12.12 -8.98
N ALA A 311 -12.72 -11.28 -8.63
CA ALA A 311 -12.75 -9.86 -8.95
C ALA A 311 -12.73 -9.57 -10.47
N VAL A 312 -12.01 -10.38 -11.27
CA VAL A 312 -12.02 -10.24 -12.73
C VAL A 312 -13.43 -10.40 -13.30
N HIS A 313 -14.25 -11.31 -12.77
CA HIS A 313 -15.65 -11.44 -13.21
C HIS A 313 -16.47 -10.16 -12.94
N ASN A 314 -16.27 -9.52 -11.80
CA ASN A 314 -16.95 -8.25 -11.48
C ASN A 314 -16.45 -7.10 -12.37
N MET A 315 -15.15 -7.08 -12.70
CA MET A 315 -14.58 -6.13 -13.64
C MET A 315 -15.15 -6.34 -15.06
N GLU A 316 -15.31 -7.57 -15.52
CA GLU A 316 -15.96 -7.88 -16.80
C GLU A 316 -17.43 -7.42 -16.83
N ALA A 317 -18.17 -7.61 -15.75
CA ALA A 317 -19.54 -7.13 -15.63
C ALA A 317 -19.63 -5.59 -15.73
N ALA A 318 -18.73 -4.87 -15.05
CA ALA A 318 -18.64 -3.42 -15.14
C ALA A 318 -18.23 -2.95 -16.55
N ALA A 319 -17.27 -3.62 -17.19
CA ALA A 319 -16.86 -3.34 -18.57
C ALA A 319 -18.02 -3.56 -19.57
N LYS A 320 -18.85 -4.59 -19.35
CA LYS A 320 -20.08 -4.82 -20.13
C LYS A 320 -21.08 -3.68 -19.94
N ALA A 321 -21.24 -3.16 -18.73
CA ALA A 321 -22.10 -2.01 -18.45
C ALA A 321 -21.60 -0.74 -19.17
N VAL A 322 -20.29 -0.49 -19.17
CA VAL A 322 -19.68 0.61 -19.94
C VAL A 322 -19.95 0.46 -21.44
N ALA A 323 -19.71 -0.72 -22.01
CA ALA A 323 -19.93 -1.00 -23.43
C ALA A 323 -21.40 -0.76 -23.83
N LYS A 324 -22.35 -1.24 -23.01
CA LYS A 324 -23.78 -1.01 -23.20
C LYS A 324 -24.13 0.48 -23.18
N LEU A 325 -23.60 1.23 -22.22
CA LEU A 325 -23.89 2.66 -22.10
C LEU A 325 -23.30 3.48 -23.27
N ILE A 326 -22.10 3.13 -23.74
CA ILE A 326 -21.43 3.85 -24.82
C ILE A 326 -22.06 3.54 -26.19
N ILE A 327 -22.35 2.28 -26.47
CA ILE A 327 -22.81 1.81 -27.79
C ILE A 327 -24.34 1.82 -27.91
N GLY A 328 -25.07 1.62 -26.81
CA GLY A 328 -26.54 1.68 -26.76
C GLY A 328 -27.25 0.32 -26.86
N ASP A 329 -26.53 -0.77 -27.15
CA ASP A 329 -27.06 -2.14 -27.21
C ASP A 329 -26.07 -3.17 -26.62
N GLU A 330 -26.45 -4.45 -26.59
CA GLU A 330 -25.63 -5.54 -26.02
C GLU A 330 -24.85 -6.37 -27.06
N THR A 331 -25.11 -6.19 -28.35
CA THR A 331 -24.63 -7.10 -29.41
C THR A 331 -23.67 -6.46 -30.41
N SER A 332 -23.70 -5.13 -30.54
CA SER A 332 -22.84 -4.40 -31.47
C SER A 332 -21.40 -4.43 -31.02
N GLU A 333 -20.49 -4.61 -31.98
CA GLU A 333 -19.05 -4.56 -31.74
C GLU A 333 -18.64 -3.18 -31.17
N TRP A 334 -17.72 -3.17 -30.20
CA TRP A 334 -17.07 -1.96 -29.71
C TRP A 334 -15.57 -2.06 -29.92
N SER A 335 -15.07 -1.34 -30.94
CA SER A 335 -13.67 -1.37 -31.34
C SER A 335 -13.11 0.06 -31.45
N PRO A 336 -12.88 0.76 -30.32
CA PRO A 336 -12.37 2.12 -30.32
C PRO A 336 -10.89 2.17 -30.68
N THR A 337 -10.45 3.30 -31.23
CA THR A 337 -9.03 3.65 -31.33
C THR A 337 -8.69 4.60 -30.18
N ILE A 338 -7.65 4.27 -29.42
CA ILE A 338 -7.18 5.07 -28.28
C ILE A 338 -5.76 5.57 -28.49
N LYS A 339 -5.42 6.66 -27.81
CA LYS A 339 -4.04 7.08 -27.57
C LYS A 339 -3.48 6.28 -26.39
N TYR A 340 -2.40 5.54 -26.62
CA TYR A 340 -1.81 4.64 -25.62
C TYR A 340 -0.28 4.62 -25.70
N ASN A 341 0.37 4.67 -24.54
CA ASN A 341 1.79 4.46 -24.38
C ASN A 341 2.05 3.12 -23.65
N PRO A 342 2.49 2.06 -24.35
CA PRO A 342 2.73 0.75 -23.74
C PRO A 342 3.95 0.73 -22.79
N ASP A 343 4.87 1.68 -22.96
CA ASP A 343 6.17 1.68 -22.29
C ASP A 343 6.22 2.70 -21.13
N GLY A 344 5.08 3.33 -20.80
CA GLY A 344 4.98 4.30 -19.71
C GLY A 344 6.02 5.42 -19.80
N LEU A 345 6.66 5.76 -18.68
CA LEU A 345 7.66 6.84 -18.62
C LEU A 345 8.86 6.59 -19.55
N SER A 346 9.25 5.33 -19.77
CA SER A 346 10.35 4.97 -20.68
C SER A 346 9.99 5.07 -22.17
N GLY A 347 8.71 5.22 -22.50
CA GLY A 347 8.24 5.37 -23.88
C GLY A 347 8.53 6.76 -24.47
N SER A 348 8.94 6.78 -25.74
CA SER A 348 9.21 8.03 -26.47
C SER A 348 8.02 8.51 -27.32
N GLU A 349 7.00 7.68 -27.53
CA GLU A 349 5.88 7.95 -28.44
C GLU A 349 4.54 7.41 -27.92
N VAL A 350 3.47 8.18 -28.13
CA VAL A 350 2.08 7.73 -27.95
C VAL A 350 1.57 7.19 -29.28
N LYS A 351 0.97 5.99 -29.27
CA LYS A 351 0.48 5.31 -30.47
C LYS A 351 -1.04 5.32 -30.52
N ASP A 352 -1.57 5.34 -31.74
CA ASP A 352 -2.96 4.99 -31.99
C ASP A 352 -3.11 3.48 -31.96
N VAL A 353 -3.88 2.97 -31.00
CA VAL A 353 -4.12 1.54 -30.82
C VAL A 353 -5.60 1.28 -31.03
N LYS A 354 -5.93 0.52 -32.07
CA LYS A 354 -7.28 -0.01 -32.28
C LYS A 354 -7.47 -1.22 -31.36
N LEU A 355 -8.49 -1.16 -30.53
CA LEU A 355 -8.88 -2.22 -29.61
C LEU A 355 -10.11 -2.95 -30.14
N THR A 356 -10.35 -4.15 -29.64
CA THR A 356 -11.64 -4.84 -29.77
C THR A 356 -12.12 -5.20 -28.38
N ILE A 357 -12.83 -4.25 -27.75
CA ILE A 357 -13.32 -4.38 -26.37
C ILE A 357 -14.52 -5.29 -26.30
N ARG A 358 -15.47 -5.13 -27.24
CA ARG A 358 -16.64 -6.02 -27.35
C ARG A 358 -16.69 -6.61 -28.74
N THR A 359 -16.69 -7.92 -28.82
CA THR A 359 -16.79 -8.67 -30.08
C THR A 359 -18.23 -8.68 -30.63
N LYS A 360 -18.40 -9.12 -31.87
CA LYS A 360 -19.73 -9.23 -32.53
C LYS A 360 -20.69 -10.23 -31.86
N ASP A 361 -20.16 -11.19 -31.10
CA ASP A 361 -20.95 -12.11 -30.27
C ASP A 361 -21.22 -11.56 -28.85
N GLY A 362 -20.88 -10.28 -28.59
CA GLY A 362 -21.18 -9.59 -27.33
C GLY A 362 -20.22 -9.88 -26.17
N LYS A 363 -19.13 -10.63 -26.40
CA LYS A 363 -18.14 -10.94 -25.35
C LYS A 363 -17.20 -9.76 -25.11
N ILE A 364 -16.81 -9.57 -23.85
CA ILE A 364 -15.84 -8.55 -23.45
C ILE A 364 -14.44 -9.14 -23.51
N ASN A 365 -13.54 -8.47 -24.23
CA ASN A 365 -12.10 -8.69 -24.13
C ASN A 365 -11.56 -7.83 -22.99
N ILE A 366 -11.42 -8.44 -21.81
CA ILE A 366 -11.04 -7.70 -20.61
C ILE A 366 -9.63 -7.10 -20.71
N SER A 367 -8.70 -7.74 -21.43
CA SER A 367 -7.34 -7.21 -21.61
C SER A 367 -7.33 -5.93 -22.46
N ASP A 368 -8.12 -5.89 -23.53
CA ASP A 368 -8.28 -4.66 -24.31
C ASP A 368 -9.07 -3.60 -23.54
N PHE A 369 -10.02 -3.99 -22.68
CA PHE A 369 -10.66 -3.04 -21.77
C PHE A 369 -9.67 -2.46 -20.75
N PHE A 370 -8.75 -3.25 -20.18
CA PHE A 370 -7.69 -2.76 -19.30
C PHE A 370 -6.80 -1.73 -20.01
N LYS A 371 -6.45 -1.95 -21.28
CA LYS A 371 -5.73 -0.95 -22.10
C LYS A 371 -6.57 0.32 -22.31
N TRP A 372 -7.87 0.17 -22.56
CA TRP A 372 -8.79 1.30 -22.66
C TRP A 372 -8.88 2.11 -21.36
N MET A 373 -8.87 1.46 -20.21
CA MET A 373 -8.80 2.13 -18.90
C MET A 373 -7.43 2.83 -18.68
N ASN A 374 -6.38 2.41 -19.39
CA ASN A 374 -5.04 3.00 -19.32
C ASN A 374 -4.71 3.98 -20.47
N GLN A 375 -5.69 4.41 -21.24
CA GLN A 375 -5.48 5.41 -22.30
C GLN A 375 -5.08 6.78 -21.72
N GLU A 376 -4.32 7.55 -22.50
CA GLU A 376 -3.65 8.78 -22.05
C GLU A 376 -4.57 9.80 -21.36
N GLN A 377 -5.78 10.02 -21.89
CA GLN A 377 -6.74 11.02 -21.36
C GLN A 377 -7.25 10.74 -19.93
N PHE A 378 -7.05 9.53 -19.41
CA PHE A 378 -7.40 9.19 -18.03
C PHE A 378 -6.37 9.61 -16.99
N PHE A 379 -5.18 10.07 -17.38
CA PHE A 379 -4.15 10.51 -16.46
C PHE A 379 -3.98 12.03 -16.52
N PHE A 380 -3.88 12.65 -15.35
CA PHE A 380 -3.68 14.09 -15.26
C PHE A 380 -2.31 14.47 -15.85
N GLY A 381 -2.28 15.37 -16.83
CA GLY A 381 -1.07 15.80 -17.53
C GLY A 381 -0.83 15.07 -18.87
N ARG A 382 -1.58 13.99 -19.16
CA ARG A 382 -1.42 13.13 -20.35
C ARG A 382 -2.52 13.31 -21.39
N GLU A 383 -3.43 14.25 -21.22
CA GLU A 383 -4.56 14.54 -22.12
C GLU A 383 -4.16 15.04 -23.52
N GLY A 384 -2.86 15.24 -23.77
CA GLY A 384 -2.33 15.81 -24.99
C GLY A 384 -2.07 17.32 -24.87
N LYS A 385 -1.21 17.86 -25.75
CA LYS A 385 -0.78 19.26 -25.67
C LYS A 385 -1.92 20.26 -25.91
N GLU A 386 -2.88 19.89 -26.75
CA GLU A 386 -4.04 20.72 -27.09
C GLU A 386 -4.99 20.95 -25.89
N TYR A 387 -4.97 20.05 -24.90
CA TYR A 387 -5.79 20.19 -23.70
C TYR A 387 -5.29 21.34 -22.79
N TYR A 388 -3.97 21.51 -22.69
CA TYR A 388 -3.33 22.54 -21.87
C TYR A 388 -3.03 23.80 -22.68
N ASP A 389 -4.04 24.31 -23.37
CA ASP A 389 -3.98 25.59 -24.08
C ASP A 389 -3.93 26.79 -23.11
N ASP A 390 -3.71 27.98 -23.65
CA ASP A 390 -3.62 29.22 -22.85
C ASP A 390 -4.89 29.51 -22.04
N LYS A 391 -6.06 29.06 -22.53
CA LYS A 391 -7.32 29.25 -21.83
C LYS A 391 -7.39 28.36 -20.61
N LYS A 392 -7.04 27.08 -20.76
CA LYS A 392 -7.04 26.10 -19.66
C LYS A 392 -5.99 26.45 -18.60
N ILE A 393 -4.82 26.90 -19.02
CA ILE A 393 -3.77 27.38 -18.12
C ILE A 393 -4.28 28.57 -17.29
N LYS A 394 -4.87 29.59 -17.94
CA LYS A 394 -5.44 30.74 -17.23
C LYS A 394 -6.59 30.36 -16.29
N GLU A 395 -7.41 29.38 -16.67
CA GLU A 395 -8.45 28.83 -15.78
C GLU A 395 -7.83 28.26 -14.51
N LEU A 396 -6.80 27.42 -14.62
CA LEU A 396 -6.14 26.79 -13.48
C LEU A 396 -5.40 27.78 -12.59
N GLU A 397 -4.68 28.73 -13.19
CA GLU A 397 -3.96 29.76 -12.45
C GLU A 397 -4.89 30.78 -11.77
N GLY A 398 -6.04 31.05 -12.38
CA GLY A 398 -7.05 31.99 -11.88
C GLY A 398 -8.05 31.37 -10.90
N ASP A 399 -8.07 30.05 -10.71
CA ASP A 399 -8.98 29.38 -9.79
C ASP A 399 -8.56 29.66 -8.33
N SER A 400 -9.37 30.45 -7.63
CA SER A 400 -9.13 30.81 -6.24
C SER A 400 -9.12 29.61 -5.29
N LYS A 401 -9.74 28.48 -5.69
CA LYS A 401 -9.68 27.23 -4.92
C LYS A 401 -8.34 26.50 -5.05
N LEU A 402 -7.45 26.92 -5.96
CA LEU A 402 -6.14 26.32 -6.19
C LEU A 402 -4.97 27.19 -5.71
N SER A 403 -5.23 28.36 -5.12
CA SER A 403 -4.15 29.29 -4.70
C SER A 403 -3.18 28.66 -3.69
N ASP A 404 -3.70 27.89 -2.74
CA ASP A 404 -2.92 27.08 -1.79
C ASP A 404 -2.16 25.92 -2.48
N SER A 405 -2.76 25.30 -3.50
CA SER A 405 -2.11 24.24 -4.29
C SER A 405 -0.94 24.77 -5.12
N ILE A 406 -1.07 25.94 -5.74
CA ILE A 406 0.01 26.61 -6.47
C ILE A 406 1.17 26.92 -5.52
N LYS A 407 0.87 27.45 -4.34
CA LYS A 407 1.88 27.69 -3.30
C LYS A 407 2.56 26.38 -2.88
N ALA A 408 1.79 25.32 -2.65
CA ALA A 408 2.33 24.01 -2.25
C ALA A 408 3.28 23.43 -3.31
N LEU A 409 2.92 23.50 -4.61
CA LEU A 409 3.80 23.03 -5.69
C LEU A 409 5.13 23.80 -5.74
N LYS A 410 5.10 25.12 -5.50
CA LYS A 410 6.31 25.92 -5.38
C LYS A 410 7.18 25.46 -4.21
N ASP A 411 6.58 25.27 -3.03
CA ASP A 411 7.29 24.83 -1.82
C ASP A 411 7.84 23.39 -1.94
N LEU A 412 7.27 22.57 -2.85
CA LEU A 412 7.66 21.18 -3.12
C LEU A 412 8.58 21.02 -4.35
N ASN A 413 9.18 22.13 -4.82
CA ASN A 413 10.17 22.17 -5.91
C ASN A 413 9.63 21.85 -7.32
N TYR A 414 8.34 22.11 -7.60
CA TYR A 414 7.75 21.93 -8.94
C TYR A 414 7.80 23.18 -9.83
N GLU A 415 8.18 24.35 -9.29
CA GLU A 415 8.07 25.64 -9.98
C GLU A 415 8.87 25.69 -11.30
N SER A 416 9.99 24.99 -11.38
CA SER A 416 10.84 24.91 -12.59
C SER A 416 10.13 24.24 -13.78
N LEU A 417 9.09 23.44 -13.52
CA LEU A 417 8.34 22.73 -14.56
C LEU A 417 7.36 23.65 -15.30
N LYS A 418 6.87 24.69 -14.62
CA LYS A 418 5.72 25.52 -15.03
C LYS A 418 5.83 26.13 -16.44
N THR A 419 7.04 26.46 -16.87
CA THR A 419 7.33 27.07 -18.18
C THR A 419 8.22 26.21 -19.07
N SER A 420 8.56 24.99 -18.64
CA SER A 420 9.54 24.15 -19.32
C SER A 420 8.90 23.29 -20.42
N GLU A 421 9.34 23.49 -21.66
CA GLU A 421 8.94 22.67 -22.82
C GLU A 421 9.80 21.40 -22.98
N GLU A 422 10.72 21.13 -22.04
CA GLU A 422 11.50 19.90 -22.03
C GLU A 422 10.58 18.68 -21.90
N LYS A 423 10.96 17.58 -22.57
CA LYS A 423 10.20 16.33 -22.51
C LYS A 423 10.31 15.67 -21.14
N TYR A 424 9.21 15.02 -20.75
CA TYR A 424 9.12 14.09 -19.63
C TYR A 424 8.27 12.89 -20.09
N GLY A 425 8.93 11.80 -20.49
CA GLY A 425 8.31 10.75 -21.30
C GLY A 425 7.74 11.32 -22.62
N THR A 426 6.46 11.10 -22.86
CA THR A 426 5.73 11.59 -24.03
C THR A 426 5.11 13.00 -23.88
N ILE A 427 5.17 13.60 -22.68
CA ILE A 427 4.62 14.93 -22.38
C ILE A 427 5.73 15.97 -22.18
N THR A 428 5.38 17.25 -21.99
CA THR A 428 6.34 18.27 -21.51
C THR A 428 6.29 18.43 -19.99
N LYS A 429 7.36 18.95 -19.40
CA LYS A 429 7.39 19.36 -17.98
C LYS A 429 6.29 20.38 -17.65
N LYS A 430 5.97 21.28 -18.58
CA LYS A 430 4.81 22.18 -18.49
C LYS A 430 3.49 21.42 -18.34
N GLN A 431 3.24 20.41 -19.18
CA GLN A 431 2.03 19.58 -19.06
C GLN A 431 1.96 18.85 -17.72
N PHE A 432 3.09 18.37 -17.20
CA PHE A 432 3.16 17.79 -15.85
C PHE A 432 2.64 18.81 -14.83
N TYR A 433 3.22 20.01 -14.75
CA TYR A 433 2.83 21.01 -13.76
C TYR A 433 1.32 21.29 -13.75
N TYR A 434 0.70 21.48 -14.91
CA TYR A 434 -0.74 21.74 -15.00
C TYR A 434 -1.59 20.49 -14.78
N GLY A 435 -1.06 19.30 -15.09
CA GLY A 435 -1.63 18.02 -14.65
C GLY A 435 -1.71 17.91 -13.12
N ALA A 436 -0.66 18.31 -12.42
CA ALA A 436 -0.65 18.33 -10.95
C ALA A 436 -1.74 19.25 -10.37
N LEU A 437 -1.96 20.42 -10.97
CA LEU A 437 -3.04 21.34 -10.56
C LEU A 437 -4.44 20.76 -10.82
N GLU A 438 -4.66 20.10 -11.95
CA GLU A 438 -5.90 19.37 -12.24
C GLU A 438 -6.13 18.23 -11.23
N ALA A 439 -5.09 17.50 -10.84
CA ALA A 439 -5.19 16.47 -9.81
C ALA A 439 -5.61 17.07 -8.45
N PHE A 440 -5.00 18.19 -8.04
CA PHE A 440 -5.44 18.92 -6.84
C PHE A 440 -6.92 19.31 -6.90
N LYS A 441 -7.37 19.83 -8.05
CA LYS A 441 -8.78 20.18 -8.28
C LYS A 441 -9.69 18.97 -8.10
N ALA A 442 -9.34 17.82 -8.69
CA ALA A 442 -10.11 16.58 -8.57
C ALA A 442 -10.23 16.09 -7.12
N TYR A 443 -9.13 16.04 -6.37
CA TYR A 443 -9.16 15.59 -4.97
C TYR A 443 -9.91 16.56 -4.05
N LYS A 444 -9.82 17.87 -4.31
CA LYS A 444 -10.63 18.88 -3.59
C LYS A 444 -12.12 18.71 -3.88
N GLN A 445 -12.49 18.47 -5.14
CA GLN A 445 -13.87 18.19 -5.53
C GLN A 445 -14.41 16.92 -4.84
N PHE A 446 -13.61 15.84 -4.79
CA PHE A 446 -13.99 14.63 -4.05
C PHE A 446 -14.27 14.95 -2.57
N ARG A 447 -13.36 15.66 -1.90
CA ARG A 447 -13.52 16.05 -0.49
C ARG A 447 -14.80 16.85 -0.29
N GLU A 448 -15.02 17.90 -1.09
CA GLU A 448 -16.22 18.75 -0.99
C GLU A 448 -17.53 17.96 -1.13
N ARG A 449 -17.54 16.94 -2.00
CA ARG A 449 -18.77 16.19 -2.34
C ARG A 449 -19.10 15.03 -1.41
N THR A 450 -18.11 14.47 -0.73
CA THR A 450 -18.26 13.19 0.01
C THR A 450 -18.13 13.33 1.51
N ILE A 451 -17.48 14.40 2.00
CA ILE A 451 -17.07 14.50 3.41
C ILE A 451 -18.24 14.42 4.40
N ASP A 452 -19.35 15.11 4.15
CA ASP A 452 -20.50 15.12 5.05
C ASP A 452 -21.25 13.78 5.05
N HIS A 453 -21.29 13.12 3.89
CA HIS A 453 -21.84 11.77 3.76
C HIS A 453 -20.98 10.76 4.52
N GLY A 454 -19.66 10.81 4.36
CA GLY A 454 -18.71 9.98 5.09
C GLY A 454 -18.82 10.16 6.61
N TYR A 455 -18.84 11.40 7.09
CA TYR A 455 -19.00 11.69 8.53
C TYR A 455 -20.30 11.15 9.13
N SER A 456 -21.33 10.97 8.31
CA SER A 456 -22.63 10.51 8.82
C SER A 456 -22.63 9.07 9.34
N TYR A 457 -21.60 8.28 9.00
CA TYR A 457 -21.44 6.89 9.44
C TYR A 457 -20.64 6.74 10.75
N PHE A 458 -20.07 7.83 11.27
CA PHE A 458 -19.26 7.79 12.49
C PHE A 458 -19.98 8.43 13.68
N ALA A 459 -19.67 7.94 14.88
CA ALA A 459 -20.24 8.46 16.13
C ALA A 459 -19.75 9.89 16.43
N ASN A 460 -18.48 10.17 16.11
CA ASN A 460 -17.85 11.47 16.32
C ASN A 460 -17.25 12.00 15.01
N LYS A 461 -17.20 13.33 14.87
CA LYS A 461 -16.54 14.00 13.75
C LYS A 461 -15.11 14.37 14.15
N VAL A 462 -14.18 14.26 13.21
CA VAL A 462 -12.81 14.76 13.34
C VAL A 462 -12.62 16.07 12.55
N PRO A 463 -11.56 16.86 12.83
CA PRO A 463 -11.17 17.99 11.99
C PRO A 463 -10.99 17.59 10.53
N LYS A 464 -11.25 18.50 9.57
CA LYS A 464 -11.05 18.20 8.14
C LYS A 464 -9.55 18.03 7.82
N TYR A 465 -9.24 17.16 6.86
CA TYR A 465 -7.89 16.99 6.32
C TYR A 465 -7.57 18.00 5.21
N ASP A 466 -6.28 18.34 5.08
CA ASP A 466 -5.73 19.03 3.92
C ASP A 466 -5.10 18.05 2.92
N ILE A 467 -4.92 18.53 1.69
CA ILE A 467 -4.43 17.76 0.55
C ILE A 467 -3.07 18.33 0.11
N ARG A 468 -2.08 17.46 -0.08
CA ARG A 468 -0.71 17.81 -0.51
C ARG A 468 -0.22 16.87 -1.61
N ALA A 469 0.91 17.22 -2.21
CA ALA A 469 1.64 16.37 -3.13
C ALA A 469 2.97 15.91 -2.50
N TYR A 470 3.58 14.85 -3.03
CA TYR A 470 4.97 14.53 -2.70
C TYR A 470 5.93 15.63 -3.16
N GLU A 471 7.10 15.71 -2.52
CA GLU A 471 8.20 16.51 -3.02
C GLU A 471 8.68 15.97 -4.38
N TYR A 472 9.09 16.87 -5.29
CA TYR A 472 9.49 16.50 -6.65
C TYR A 472 10.54 15.38 -6.66
N SER A 473 11.57 15.42 -5.80
CA SER A 473 12.63 14.41 -5.74
C SER A 473 12.15 13.01 -5.32
N LYS A 474 11.03 12.90 -4.59
CA LYS A 474 10.56 11.63 -4.01
C LYS A 474 9.57 10.86 -4.89
N ARG A 475 8.97 11.53 -5.87
CA ARG A 475 7.84 11.02 -6.66
C ARG A 475 8.07 9.69 -7.39
N THR A 476 9.30 9.33 -7.75
CA THR A 476 9.61 8.14 -8.56
C THR A 476 9.74 6.86 -7.74
N PHE A 477 9.91 6.98 -6.41
CA PHE A 477 9.99 5.85 -5.48
C PHE A 477 8.87 5.86 -4.43
N SER A 478 8.10 6.95 -4.32
CA SER A 478 6.83 6.98 -3.60
C SER A 478 5.73 6.23 -4.34
N GLY A 479 4.80 5.63 -3.59
CA GLY A 479 3.55 5.09 -4.15
C GLY A 479 2.59 6.19 -4.62
N VAL A 480 1.38 5.80 -5.02
CA VAL A 480 0.36 6.71 -5.58
C VAL A 480 -0.15 7.76 -4.57
N GLY A 481 -0.01 7.50 -3.26
CA GLY A 481 -0.16 8.46 -2.18
C GLY A 481 -0.12 7.80 -0.81
N ALA A 482 -0.40 8.59 0.22
CA ALA A 482 -0.36 8.20 1.62
C ALA A 482 -1.07 9.22 2.51
N TYR A 483 -1.35 8.85 3.76
CA TYR A 483 -1.76 9.77 4.80
C TYR A 483 -0.71 9.89 5.90
N ASN A 484 -0.21 11.11 6.12
CA ASN A 484 0.67 11.44 7.24
C ASN A 484 0.34 12.84 7.78
N GLY A 485 -0.78 12.94 8.50
CA GLY A 485 -1.38 14.21 8.94
C GLY A 485 -2.05 15.01 7.81
N PHE A 486 -1.71 14.69 6.57
CA PHE A 486 -2.27 15.21 5.33
C PHE A 486 -2.58 14.05 4.39
N PHE A 487 -3.60 14.21 3.54
CA PHE A 487 -3.72 13.35 2.37
C PHE A 487 -2.68 13.80 1.34
N ILE A 488 -1.67 12.98 1.10
CA ILE A 488 -0.60 13.21 0.13
C ILE A 488 -0.86 12.33 -1.10
N PHE A 489 -0.87 12.90 -2.30
CA PHE A 489 -0.93 12.14 -3.55
C PHE A 489 0.34 12.34 -4.39
N ASN A 490 0.62 11.39 -5.28
CA ASN A 490 1.67 11.52 -6.28
C ASN A 490 1.15 12.32 -7.48
N PRO A 491 1.67 13.54 -7.75
CA PRO A 491 1.19 14.36 -8.86
C PRO A 491 1.83 13.98 -10.20
N ASP A 492 2.73 12.99 -10.23
CA ASP A 492 3.45 12.60 -11.44
C ASP A 492 2.53 11.85 -12.43
N PRO A 493 2.41 12.30 -13.69
CA PRO A 493 1.50 11.69 -14.68
C PRO A 493 1.74 10.21 -14.99
N TYR A 494 2.91 9.66 -14.64
CA TYR A 494 3.26 8.24 -14.86
C TYR A 494 3.22 7.37 -13.61
N PHE A 495 3.12 7.99 -12.42
CA PHE A 495 3.05 7.31 -11.12
C PHE A 495 1.79 7.70 -10.31
N SER A 496 0.90 8.48 -10.92
CA SER A 496 -0.39 8.87 -10.34
C SER A 496 -1.48 7.89 -10.72
N LEU A 497 -2.53 7.85 -9.90
CA LEU A 497 -3.72 7.09 -10.22
C LEU A 497 -4.52 7.76 -11.35
N PRO A 498 -5.17 6.95 -12.20
CA PRO A 498 -6.05 7.47 -13.24
C PRO A 498 -7.30 8.10 -12.63
N LYS A 499 -7.90 9.04 -13.37
CA LYS A 499 -9.09 9.82 -12.99
C LYS A 499 -10.26 8.95 -12.52
N TRP A 500 -10.41 7.75 -13.09
CA TRP A 500 -11.46 6.79 -12.73
C TRP A 500 -11.24 6.10 -11.38
N SER A 501 -10.07 6.23 -10.73
CA SER A 501 -9.82 5.64 -9.40
C SER A 501 -9.93 6.64 -8.24
N VAL A 502 -10.09 7.94 -8.54
CA VAL A 502 -10.09 9.04 -7.55
C VAL A 502 -11.02 8.77 -6.37
N THR A 503 -12.23 8.25 -6.59
CA THR A 503 -13.19 8.03 -5.50
C THR A 503 -12.72 6.96 -4.52
N SER A 504 -12.21 5.81 -4.97
CA SER A 504 -11.75 4.74 -4.05
C SER A 504 -10.50 5.17 -3.30
N PHE A 505 -9.52 5.68 -4.04
CA PHE A 505 -8.25 6.09 -3.47
C PHE A 505 -8.39 7.27 -2.49
N ALA A 506 -9.13 8.30 -2.86
CA ALA A 506 -9.34 9.41 -1.93
C ALA A 506 -10.16 8.98 -0.72
N ASN A 507 -11.08 8.02 -0.86
CA ASN A 507 -11.82 7.44 0.26
C ASN A 507 -10.89 6.70 1.25
N HIS A 508 -9.93 5.95 0.72
CA HIS A 508 -8.87 5.25 1.48
C HIS A 508 -8.05 6.23 2.35
N GLU A 509 -7.69 7.39 1.81
CA GLU A 509 -6.81 8.35 2.51
C GLU A 509 -7.57 9.38 3.38
N SER A 510 -8.91 9.40 3.32
CA SER A 510 -9.73 10.49 3.86
C SER A 510 -10.64 10.08 5.03
N VAL A 511 -11.77 10.79 5.20
CA VAL A 511 -12.68 10.71 6.36
C VAL A 511 -13.26 9.32 6.60
N MET A 512 -13.28 8.44 5.60
CA MET A 512 -13.69 7.07 5.85
C MET A 512 -12.48 6.19 6.19
N GLY A 513 -11.35 6.33 5.50
CA GLY A 513 -10.13 5.57 5.79
C GLY A 513 -9.17 6.23 6.79
N HIS A 514 -7.90 6.40 6.38
CA HIS A 514 -6.76 6.71 7.25
C HIS A 514 -6.91 7.99 8.08
N HIS A 515 -7.40 9.07 7.48
CA HIS A 515 -7.54 10.34 8.19
C HIS A 515 -8.43 10.20 9.42
N ASN A 516 -9.61 9.62 9.26
CA ASN A 516 -10.50 9.45 10.39
C ASN A 516 -9.94 8.44 11.37
N GLN A 517 -9.43 7.30 10.92
CA GLN A 517 -8.84 6.30 11.80
C GLN A 517 -7.75 6.88 12.72
N ILE A 518 -6.77 7.60 12.15
CA ILE A 518 -5.64 8.15 12.90
C ILE A 518 -6.07 9.32 13.79
N VAL A 519 -6.95 10.21 13.33
CA VAL A 519 -7.39 11.35 14.14
C VAL A 519 -8.37 10.90 15.23
N TYR A 520 -9.22 9.92 14.96
CA TYR A 520 -10.11 9.33 15.96
C TYR A 520 -9.32 8.68 17.09
N ALA A 521 -8.24 7.96 16.75
CA ALA A 521 -7.33 7.37 17.73
C ALA A 521 -6.59 8.42 18.58
N LYS A 522 -6.47 9.68 18.14
CA LYS A 522 -5.86 10.74 18.96
C LYS A 522 -6.85 11.32 19.96
N GLU A 523 -8.12 11.41 19.59
CA GLU A 523 -9.13 12.15 20.35
C GLU A 523 -10.02 11.26 21.23
N PHE A 524 -10.31 10.02 20.80
CA PHE A 524 -11.45 9.25 21.33
C PHE A 524 -11.09 7.84 21.85
N LEU A 525 -9.80 7.49 21.98
CA LEU A 525 -9.44 6.18 22.53
C LEU A 525 -9.90 6.01 23.98
N LYS A 526 -10.34 4.79 24.29
CA LYS A 526 -10.69 4.39 25.66
C LYS A 526 -9.46 4.44 26.56
N LYS A 527 -9.70 4.83 27.83
CA LYS A 527 -8.65 4.98 28.83
C LYS A 527 -8.89 4.08 30.04
N ILE A 528 -7.82 3.56 30.63
CA ILE A 528 -7.77 2.94 31.96
C ILE A 528 -6.84 3.81 32.81
N LYS A 529 -7.37 4.45 33.87
CA LYS A 529 -6.60 5.38 34.73
C LYS A 529 -5.82 6.45 33.96
N GLY A 530 -6.40 6.96 32.87
CA GLY A 530 -5.78 7.98 32.01
C GLY A 530 -4.80 7.43 30.96
N GLN A 531 -4.45 6.14 31.02
CA GLN A 531 -3.63 5.48 29.99
C GLN A 531 -4.49 4.90 28.88
N THR A 532 -3.94 4.86 27.67
CA THR A 532 -4.58 4.32 26.49
C THR A 532 -3.64 3.36 25.77
N ILE A 533 -4.19 2.45 24.99
CA ILE A 533 -3.45 1.64 24.00
C ILE A 533 -3.01 2.45 22.77
N GLY A 534 -3.41 3.71 22.69
CA GLY A 534 -2.94 4.64 21.67
C GLY A 534 -1.42 4.75 21.67
N ASN A 535 -0.82 4.51 20.51
CA ASN A 535 0.63 4.47 20.29
C ASN A 535 1.35 3.27 20.96
N ILE A 536 0.64 2.25 21.44
CA ILE A 536 1.26 0.98 21.86
C ILE A 536 1.39 0.06 20.65
N PHE A 537 0.27 -0.20 19.98
CA PHE A 537 0.21 -1.07 18.82
C PHE A 537 0.23 -0.25 17.52
N ASP A 538 0.98 -0.72 16.53
CA ASP A 538 1.14 -0.08 15.22
C ASP A 538 1.21 -1.13 14.11
N TYR A 539 0.13 -1.90 13.94
CA TYR A 539 0.08 -3.00 12.98
C TYR A 539 -0.49 -2.55 11.63
N THR A 540 0.30 -2.76 10.58
CA THR A 540 -0.10 -2.50 9.19
C THR A 540 -1.39 -3.23 8.82
N SER A 541 -1.61 -4.45 9.31
CA SER A 541 -2.83 -5.23 9.06
C SER A 541 -4.09 -4.49 9.51
N TYR A 542 -4.07 -3.90 10.70
CA TYR A 542 -5.18 -3.10 11.19
C TYR A 542 -5.32 -1.80 10.38
N ILE A 543 -4.22 -1.06 10.22
CA ILE A 543 -4.25 0.29 9.64
C ILE A 543 -4.70 0.25 8.19
N GLU A 544 -4.03 -0.56 7.38
CA GLU A 544 -4.35 -0.69 5.96
C GLU A 544 -5.63 -1.51 5.75
N GLY A 545 -5.90 -2.49 6.62
CA GLY A 545 -7.14 -3.26 6.61
C GLY A 545 -8.36 -2.40 6.85
N TRP A 546 -8.28 -1.42 7.77
CA TRP A 546 -9.32 -0.43 7.99
C TRP A 546 -9.61 0.36 6.72
N ALA A 547 -8.57 0.95 6.09
CA ALA A 547 -8.76 1.77 4.92
C ALA A 547 -9.38 0.97 3.76
N LEU A 548 -8.94 -0.27 3.53
CA LEU A 548 -9.54 -1.19 2.55
C LEU A 548 -10.97 -1.60 2.90
N PHE A 549 -11.26 -1.86 4.17
CA PHE A 549 -12.62 -2.13 4.63
C PHE A 549 -13.52 -0.94 4.31
N MET A 550 -13.00 0.28 4.48
CA MET A 550 -13.74 1.51 4.19
C MET A 550 -13.85 1.81 2.69
N GLU A 551 -12.94 1.33 1.84
CA GLU A 551 -13.12 1.31 0.38
C GLU A 551 -14.30 0.42 -0.04
N TRP A 552 -14.37 -0.81 0.50
CA TRP A 552 -15.55 -1.66 0.31
C TRP A 552 -16.81 -0.98 0.83
N PHE A 553 -16.76 -0.41 2.04
CA PHE A 553 -17.89 0.29 2.63
C PHE A 553 -18.32 1.49 1.78
N GLY A 554 -17.43 2.10 0.99
CA GLY A 554 -17.79 3.11 0.00
C GLY A 554 -18.82 2.62 -1.02
N ILE A 555 -18.78 1.33 -1.39
CA ILE A 555 -19.80 0.68 -2.23
C ILE A 555 -21.13 0.63 -1.48
N GLU A 556 -21.15 0.11 -0.25
CA GLU A 556 -22.36 0.00 0.59
C GLU A 556 -22.94 1.39 0.95
N ALA A 557 -22.09 2.40 1.09
CA ALA A 557 -22.46 3.79 1.32
C ALA A 557 -22.98 4.50 0.05
N GLY A 558 -22.94 3.83 -1.11
CA GLY A 558 -23.46 4.34 -2.36
C GLY A 558 -22.59 5.41 -3.03
N LEU A 559 -21.28 5.41 -2.81
CA LEU A 559 -20.34 6.33 -3.47
C LEU A 559 -20.24 6.14 -4.98
N TYR A 560 -20.76 5.03 -5.51
CA TYR A 560 -20.65 4.70 -6.93
C TYR A 560 -21.99 4.43 -7.59
N GLY A 561 -23.08 4.36 -6.85
CA GLY A 561 -24.35 3.82 -7.36
C GLY A 561 -25.28 3.41 -6.23
N THR A 562 -26.42 2.85 -6.60
CA THR A 562 -27.30 2.15 -5.65
C THR A 562 -26.72 0.77 -5.35
N PRO A 563 -26.33 0.48 -4.09
CA PRO A 563 -25.65 -0.79 -3.75
C PRO A 563 -26.56 -2.00 -4.02
N ASN A 564 -25.95 -3.14 -4.36
CA ASN A 564 -26.66 -4.40 -4.52
C ASN A 564 -26.64 -5.24 -3.23
N PHE A 565 -27.47 -4.84 -2.27
CA PHE A 565 -27.59 -5.54 -0.98
C PHE A 565 -28.19 -6.95 -1.07
N ALA A 566 -28.76 -7.34 -2.21
CA ALA A 566 -29.36 -8.67 -2.41
C ALA A 566 -28.32 -9.74 -2.82
N SER A 567 -27.14 -9.31 -3.28
CA SER A 567 -26.01 -10.22 -3.53
C SER A 567 -25.31 -10.57 -2.21
N GLU A 568 -24.69 -11.75 -2.13
CA GLU A 568 -23.73 -12.08 -1.06
C GLU A 568 -22.29 -11.70 -1.44
N ASP A 569 -22.04 -11.35 -2.71
CA ASP A 569 -20.78 -10.76 -3.14
C ASP A 569 -20.70 -9.28 -2.72
N TYR A 570 -19.72 -8.97 -1.86
CA TYR A 570 -19.40 -7.64 -1.36
C TYR A 570 -19.05 -6.63 -2.45
N TYR A 571 -18.56 -7.10 -3.59
CA TYR A 571 -18.18 -6.30 -4.75
C TYR A 571 -19.12 -6.58 -5.93
N ALA A 572 -20.38 -6.94 -5.64
CA ALA A 572 -21.40 -7.07 -6.66
C ALA A 572 -21.71 -5.73 -7.33
N LEU A 573 -21.92 -5.78 -8.64
CA LEU A 573 -22.30 -4.61 -9.44
C LEU A 573 -23.53 -3.89 -8.81
N PRO A 574 -23.45 -2.56 -8.57
CA PRO A 574 -24.59 -1.73 -8.19
C PRO A 574 -25.82 -2.00 -9.06
N VAL A 575 -27.01 -2.01 -8.46
CA VAL A 575 -28.28 -2.22 -9.18
C VAL A 575 -28.64 -1.03 -10.08
N SER A 576 -28.03 0.13 -9.86
CA SER A 576 -28.18 1.33 -10.68
C SER A 576 -26.99 2.27 -10.49
N PHE A 577 -26.52 2.87 -11.59
CA PHE A 577 -25.44 3.87 -11.60
C PHE A 577 -25.95 5.30 -11.81
N LYS A 578 -27.27 5.51 -11.88
CA LYS A 578 -27.87 6.81 -12.19
C LYS A 578 -27.70 7.86 -11.09
N LYS A 579 -27.53 7.43 -9.85
CA LYS A 579 -27.33 8.29 -8.68
C LYS A 579 -26.20 7.74 -7.83
N SER A 580 -25.44 8.66 -7.25
CA SER A 580 -24.30 8.35 -6.41
C SER A 580 -24.12 9.41 -5.33
N HIS A 581 -23.58 9.01 -4.18
CA HIS A 581 -23.10 9.89 -3.12
C HIS A 581 -21.62 10.27 -3.27
N GLY A 582 -20.96 9.81 -4.35
CA GLY A 582 -19.57 10.10 -4.68
C GLY A 582 -19.39 11.38 -5.52
N ILE A 583 -18.45 11.35 -6.46
CA ILE A 583 -18.06 12.56 -7.19
C ILE A 583 -19.13 13.14 -8.11
N THR A 584 -20.21 12.41 -8.44
CA THR A 584 -21.35 12.94 -9.20
C THR A 584 -22.53 13.34 -8.30
N SER A 585 -22.34 13.46 -6.99
CA SER A 585 -23.44 13.75 -6.04
C SER A 585 -24.13 15.09 -6.26
N PHE A 586 -23.53 15.99 -7.05
CA PHE A 586 -24.14 17.25 -7.50
C PHE A 586 -25.30 17.02 -8.48
N ILE A 587 -25.36 15.87 -9.17
CA ILE A 587 -26.48 15.51 -10.04
C ILE A 587 -27.68 15.10 -9.19
N LYS A 588 -28.70 15.97 -9.14
CA LYS A 588 -29.97 15.74 -8.45
C LYS A 588 -31.06 15.25 -9.39
N ALA A 589 -30.98 15.63 -10.67
CA ALA A 589 -31.96 15.25 -11.69
C ALA A 589 -32.06 13.73 -11.86
N THR A 590 -33.29 13.22 -12.01
CA THR A 590 -33.55 11.79 -12.27
C THR A 590 -34.04 11.52 -13.69
N LYS A 591 -34.44 12.59 -14.38
CA LYS A 591 -34.95 12.61 -15.74
C LYS A 591 -34.42 13.88 -16.41
N LYS A 592 -34.33 13.85 -17.74
CA LYS A 592 -33.66 14.91 -18.50
C LYS A 592 -34.30 16.29 -18.28
N GLU A 593 -35.62 16.35 -18.06
CA GLU A 593 -36.35 17.60 -17.92
C GLU A 593 -35.88 18.42 -16.71
N ASP A 594 -35.44 17.72 -15.66
CA ASP A 594 -35.02 18.32 -14.38
C ASP A 594 -33.54 18.74 -14.38
N VAL A 595 -32.77 18.38 -15.42
CA VAL A 595 -31.34 18.72 -15.51
C VAL A 595 -31.17 20.24 -15.64
N LYS A 596 -30.35 20.79 -14.76
CA LYS A 596 -30.09 22.22 -14.64
C LYS A 596 -28.77 22.65 -15.31
N PRO A 597 -28.63 23.91 -15.74
CA PRO A 597 -27.40 24.40 -16.39
C PRO A 597 -26.13 24.19 -15.57
N GLU A 598 -26.21 24.32 -14.24
CA GLU A 598 -25.09 24.09 -13.33
C GLU A 598 -24.61 22.63 -13.34
N GLU A 599 -25.53 21.66 -13.39
CA GLU A 599 -25.20 20.23 -13.48
C GLU A 599 -24.48 19.91 -14.80
N ILE A 600 -24.94 20.51 -15.91
CA ILE A 600 -24.31 20.37 -17.22
C ILE A 600 -22.88 20.93 -17.19
N ASN A 601 -22.70 22.14 -16.66
CA ASN A 601 -21.39 22.79 -16.61
C ASN A 601 -20.39 22.04 -15.72
N GLU A 602 -20.85 21.55 -14.57
CA GLU A 602 -20.02 20.77 -13.65
C GLU A 602 -19.62 19.42 -14.27
N MET A 603 -20.54 18.74 -14.98
CA MET A 603 -20.22 17.49 -15.67
C MET A 603 -19.25 17.69 -16.85
N LYS A 604 -19.35 18.80 -17.59
CA LYS A 604 -18.40 19.15 -18.66
C LYS A 604 -16.97 19.39 -18.15
N THR A 605 -16.81 19.77 -16.90
CA THR A 605 -15.51 20.14 -16.31
C THR A 605 -14.97 19.09 -15.33
N LEU A 606 -15.79 18.13 -14.90
CA LEU A 606 -15.40 17.07 -13.96
C LEU A 606 -14.20 16.27 -14.49
N HIS A 607 -13.10 16.29 -13.73
CA HIS A 607 -11.81 15.64 -14.07
C HIS A 607 -11.33 16.00 -15.49
N GLY A 608 -11.49 17.26 -15.86
CA GLY A 608 -11.11 17.78 -17.16
C GLY A 608 -12.06 17.42 -18.30
N GLY A 609 -13.29 16.98 -17.98
CA GLY A 609 -14.32 16.67 -18.97
C GLY A 609 -14.17 15.30 -19.63
N VAL A 610 -13.28 14.45 -19.12
CA VAL A 610 -12.99 13.12 -19.72
C VAL A 610 -14.25 12.27 -19.86
N TYR A 611 -15.12 12.27 -18.84
CA TYR A 611 -16.35 11.47 -18.86
C TYR A 611 -17.40 12.02 -19.83
N TRP A 612 -17.49 13.34 -19.95
CA TRP A 612 -18.35 14.01 -20.92
C TRP A 612 -17.94 13.61 -22.35
N ASN A 613 -16.64 13.65 -22.64
CA ASN A 613 -16.09 13.35 -23.95
C ASN A 613 -16.23 11.86 -24.30
N ILE A 614 -15.93 10.96 -23.36
CA ILE A 614 -16.06 9.51 -23.59
C ILE A 614 -17.52 9.11 -23.79
N ALA A 615 -18.46 9.67 -23.01
CA ALA A 615 -19.88 9.38 -23.18
C ALA A 615 -20.40 9.77 -24.59
N ALA A 616 -19.76 10.77 -25.22
CA ALA A 616 -20.11 11.24 -26.55
C ALA A 616 -19.60 10.29 -27.65
N ASN A 617 -18.55 9.52 -27.34
CA ASN A 617 -17.99 8.49 -28.22
C ASN A 617 -17.68 9.04 -29.63
N GLY A 618 -17.06 10.23 -29.69
CA GLY A 618 -16.71 10.92 -30.93
C GLY A 618 -17.89 11.52 -31.71
N LYS A 619 -19.11 11.51 -31.16
CA LYS A 619 -20.31 12.09 -31.78
C LYS A 619 -20.59 13.50 -31.23
N ALA A 620 -21.23 14.34 -32.04
CA ALA A 620 -21.74 15.62 -31.57
C ALA A 620 -22.84 15.43 -30.52
N VAL A 621 -22.78 16.21 -29.44
CA VAL A 621 -23.81 16.21 -28.39
C VAL A 621 -24.99 17.07 -28.84
N THR A 622 -26.14 16.46 -29.10
CA THR A 622 -27.35 17.16 -29.57
C THR A 622 -28.33 17.52 -28.45
N ASP A 623 -28.31 16.78 -27.34
CA ASP A 623 -29.10 17.06 -26.13
C ASP A 623 -28.17 17.03 -24.92
N GLU A 624 -27.78 18.21 -24.43
CA GLU A 624 -26.86 18.33 -23.29
C GLU A 624 -27.45 17.81 -21.99
N LYS A 625 -28.78 17.82 -21.84
CA LYS A 625 -29.44 17.35 -20.62
C LYS A 625 -29.41 15.83 -20.53
N GLU A 626 -29.78 15.16 -21.62
CA GLU A 626 -29.67 13.69 -21.71
C GLU A 626 -28.21 13.24 -21.60
N HIS A 627 -27.30 13.96 -22.28
CA HIS A 627 -25.88 13.65 -22.24
C HIS A 627 -25.26 13.82 -20.85
N THR A 628 -25.73 14.79 -20.06
CA THR A 628 -25.29 14.97 -18.67
C THR A 628 -25.61 13.74 -17.82
N LEU A 629 -26.83 13.20 -17.92
CA LEU A 629 -27.22 12.00 -17.18
C LEU A 629 -26.40 10.78 -17.64
N LYS A 630 -26.18 10.63 -18.95
CA LYS A 630 -25.34 9.56 -19.52
C LYS A 630 -23.89 9.66 -19.04
N ALA A 631 -23.31 10.86 -19.05
CA ALA A 631 -21.94 11.09 -18.59
C ALA A 631 -21.80 10.86 -17.08
N ALA A 632 -22.79 11.23 -16.28
CA ALA A 632 -22.81 10.93 -14.85
C ALA A 632 -22.89 9.42 -14.57
N GLU A 633 -23.76 8.70 -15.29
CA GLU A 633 -23.87 7.24 -15.19
C GLU A 633 -22.55 6.55 -15.59
N LEU A 634 -21.93 7.00 -16.69
CA LEU A 634 -20.61 6.51 -17.09
C LEU A 634 -19.55 6.77 -16.01
N THR A 635 -19.53 7.99 -15.46
CA THR A 635 -18.60 8.36 -14.39
C THR A 635 -18.73 7.41 -13.22
N ASN A 636 -19.96 7.14 -12.78
CA ASN A 636 -20.25 6.24 -11.67
C ASN A 636 -19.79 4.79 -11.92
N ILE A 637 -20.01 4.26 -13.13
CA ILE A 637 -19.51 2.93 -13.52
C ILE A 637 -17.98 2.91 -13.50
N LEU A 638 -17.32 3.93 -14.03
CA LEU A 638 -15.86 3.99 -14.07
C LEU A 638 -15.23 4.18 -12.68
N GLN A 639 -15.84 4.98 -11.81
CA GLN A 639 -15.41 5.12 -10.42
C GLN A 639 -15.58 3.81 -9.64
N TYR A 640 -16.68 3.09 -9.88
CA TYR A 640 -16.88 1.75 -9.34
C TYR A 640 -15.82 0.77 -9.84
N TYR A 641 -15.49 0.83 -11.13
CA TYR A 641 -14.40 0.06 -11.70
C TYR A 641 -13.06 0.39 -11.02
N GLY A 642 -12.85 1.66 -10.67
CA GLY A 642 -11.76 2.09 -9.79
C GLY A 642 -11.72 1.32 -8.49
N ALA A 643 -12.82 1.26 -7.75
CA ALA A 643 -12.91 0.50 -6.50
C ALA A 643 -12.61 -1.00 -6.69
N LEU A 644 -13.09 -1.61 -7.78
CA LEU A 644 -12.75 -2.99 -8.13
C LEU A 644 -11.25 -3.16 -8.39
N ASN A 645 -10.63 -2.24 -9.13
CA ASN A 645 -9.21 -2.30 -9.46
C ASN A 645 -8.33 -2.11 -8.22
N GLU A 646 -8.69 -1.17 -7.33
CA GLU A 646 -7.97 -0.96 -6.07
C GLU A 646 -8.09 -2.18 -5.14
N ALA A 647 -9.28 -2.78 -5.03
CA ALA A 647 -9.47 -4.03 -4.30
C ALA A 647 -8.66 -5.17 -4.93
N GLN A 648 -8.66 -5.25 -6.26
CA GLN A 648 -7.96 -6.29 -7.01
C GLN A 648 -6.45 -6.24 -6.81
N LEU A 649 -5.84 -5.05 -6.76
CA LEU A 649 -4.43 -4.91 -6.41
C LEU A 649 -4.11 -5.62 -5.09
N ARG A 650 -4.93 -5.44 -4.06
CA ARG A 650 -4.67 -6.03 -2.73
C ARG A 650 -5.07 -7.51 -2.62
N ASN A 651 -6.02 -7.98 -3.43
CA ASN A 651 -6.26 -9.41 -3.61
C ASN A 651 -5.01 -10.10 -4.18
N MET A 652 -4.44 -9.53 -5.25
CA MET A 652 -3.24 -10.06 -5.88
C MET A 652 -2.04 -10.04 -4.93
N ARG A 653 -1.86 -9.00 -4.10
CA ARG A 653 -0.77 -8.88 -3.11
C ARG A 653 -0.59 -10.12 -2.23
N ARG A 654 -1.70 -10.71 -1.75
CA ARG A 654 -1.66 -11.95 -0.93
C ARG A 654 -0.98 -13.10 -1.67
N ALA A 655 -1.35 -13.29 -2.95
CA ALA A 655 -0.81 -14.36 -3.77
C ALA A 655 0.63 -14.08 -4.23
N VAL A 656 0.91 -12.86 -4.72
CA VAL A 656 2.22 -12.55 -5.32
C VAL A 656 3.35 -12.46 -4.29
N ASP A 657 3.07 -11.97 -3.08
CA ASP A 657 4.08 -11.91 -2.00
C ASP A 657 4.47 -13.33 -1.56
N ASN A 658 3.48 -14.22 -1.38
CA ASN A 658 3.73 -15.62 -1.06
C ASN A 658 4.35 -16.40 -2.24
N ALA A 659 4.07 -16.02 -3.49
CA ALA A 659 4.73 -16.61 -4.65
C ALA A 659 6.24 -16.27 -4.69
N PHE A 660 6.65 -15.11 -4.17
CA PHE A 660 8.06 -14.79 -3.96
C PHE A 660 8.65 -15.48 -2.74
N HIS A 661 7.96 -15.42 -1.59
CA HIS A 661 8.57 -15.60 -0.28
C HIS A 661 8.02 -16.79 0.52
N GLY A 662 6.81 -17.23 0.22
CA GLY A 662 6.09 -18.24 0.96
C GLY A 662 6.47 -19.66 0.55
N SER A 663 6.29 -20.60 1.47
CA SER A 663 6.28 -22.03 1.14
C SER A 663 4.88 -22.40 0.64
N ILE A 664 4.69 -22.34 -0.67
CA ILE A 664 3.41 -22.57 -1.33
C ILE A 664 3.53 -23.56 -2.46
N LYS A 665 2.41 -24.14 -2.88
CA LYS A 665 2.27 -24.92 -4.10
C LYS A 665 1.68 -24.02 -5.19
N GLY A 666 2.53 -23.58 -6.11
CA GLY A 666 2.14 -22.67 -7.17
C GLY A 666 1.33 -23.35 -8.29
N ASN A 667 0.96 -22.56 -9.29
CA ASN A 667 0.35 -23.04 -10.53
C ASN A 667 0.99 -22.38 -11.77
N LYS A 668 0.48 -22.69 -12.96
CA LYS A 668 1.04 -22.16 -14.22
C LYS A 668 0.89 -20.65 -14.39
N GLU A 669 -0.11 -20.04 -13.78
CA GLU A 669 -0.34 -18.59 -13.87
C GLU A 669 0.46 -17.82 -12.83
N LEU A 670 0.74 -18.45 -11.68
CA LEU A 670 1.55 -17.88 -10.62
C LEU A 670 2.33 -19.02 -9.94
N PRO A 671 3.59 -19.26 -10.35
CA PRO A 671 4.40 -20.36 -9.84
C PRO A 671 4.97 -20.03 -8.44
N GLU A 672 5.39 -21.07 -7.72
CA GLU A 672 6.25 -20.92 -6.54
C GLU A 672 7.63 -20.40 -6.95
N ASN A 673 8.34 -19.75 -6.02
CA ASN A 673 9.63 -19.09 -6.26
C ASN A 673 9.62 -18.17 -7.49
N ALA A 674 8.52 -17.42 -7.64
CA ALA A 674 8.25 -16.57 -8.80
C ALA A 674 9.39 -15.57 -9.06
N SER A 675 9.59 -15.26 -10.34
CA SER A 675 10.42 -14.14 -10.78
C SER A 675 9.61 -12.84 -10.78
N ILE A 676 10.30 -11.71 -10.94
CA ILE A 676 9.64 -10.41 -11.09
C ILE A 676 8.70 -10.42 -12.30
N LEU A 677 9.09 -11.05 -13.42
CA LEU A 677 8.23 -11.12 -14.60
C LEU A 677 6.99 -11.98 -14.41
N ASP A 678 7.06 -13.10 -13.68
CA ASP A 678 5.85 -13.90 -13.41
C ASP A 678 4.83 -13.07 -12.63
N ILE A 679 5.28 -12.31 -11.62
CA ILE A 679 4.42 -11.41 -10.85
C ILE A 679 3.81 -10.34 -11.75
N ARG A 680 4.61 -9.70 -12.60
CA ARG A 680 4.12 -8.64 -13.51
C ARG A 680 3.10 -9.17 -14.51
N GLU A 681 3.35 -10.34 -15.09
CA GLU A 681 2.40 -10.95 -16.03
C GLU A 681 1.10 -11.36 -15.33
N PHE A 682 1.18 -11.90 -14.11
CA PHE A 682 -0.01 -12.16 -13.30
C PHE A 682 -0.79 -10.87 -13.02
N MET A 683 -0.13 -9.79 -12.58
CA MET A 683 -0.79 -8.51 -12.30
C MET A 683 -1.44 -7.90 -13.55
N LYS A 684 -0.73 -7.91 -14.69
CA LYS A 684 -1.20 -7.37 -15.97
C LYS A 684 -2.38 -8.14 -16.55
N LYS A 685 -2.42 -9.47 -16.37
CA LYS A 685 -3.52 -10.31 -16.86
C LYS A 685 -4.80 -10.13 -16.04
N ASN A 686 -4.69 -9.75 -14.78
CA ASN A 686 -5.82 -9.74 -13.84
C ASN A 686 -6.22 -8.34 -13.35
N SER A 687 -5.64 -7.25 -13.85
CA SER A 687 -5.99 -5.89 -13.41
C SER A 687 -5.80 -4.83 -14.50
N ALA A 688 -6.41 -3.66 -14.29
CA ALA A 688 -6.22 -2.46 -15.10
C ALA A 688 -5.13 -1.53 -14.53
N LEU A 689 -4.19 -2.06 -13.75
CA LEU A 689 -3.07 -1.27 -13.22
C LEU A 689 -2.18 -0.74 -14.34
N GLY A 690 -1.64 0.46 -14.12
CA GLY A 690 -0.66 1.05 -15.03
C GLY A 690 0.66 0.27 -15.01
N VAL A 691 1.43 0.37 -16.09
CA VAL A 691 2.76 -0.24 -16.17
C VAL A 691 3.68 0.28 -15.06
N GLY A 692 3.62 1.58 -14.76
CA GLY A 692 4.37 2.20 -13.65
C GLY A 692 4.03 1.56 -12.29
N ASP A 693 2.75 1.35 -12.00
CA ASP A 693 2.30 0.72 -10.75
C ASP A 693 2.80 -0.72 -10.64
N ILE A 694 2.61 -1.53 -11.70
CA ILE A 694 3.06 -2.93 -11.74
C ILE A 694 4.57 -3.04 -11.56
N THR A 695 5.34 -2.17 -12.23
CA THR A 695 6.80 -2.13 -12.14
C THR A 695 7.27 -1.74 -10.74
N SER A 696 6.69 -0.69 -10.14
CA SER A 696 7.05 -0.24 -8.79
C SER A 696 6.69 -1.28 -7.73
N GLU A 697 5.46 -1.80 -7.79
CA GLU A 697 4.93 -2.70 -6.78
C GLU A 697 5.59 -4.09 -6.81
N SER A 698 5.87 -4.66 -7.98
CA SER A 698 6.59 -5.94 -8.07
C SER A 698 7.99 -5.86 -7.44
N LYS A 699 8.70 -4.73 -7.58
CA LYS A 699 9.99 -4.50 -6.90
C LYS A 699 9.81 -4.32 -5.40
N ARG A 700 8.79 -3.56 -4.98
CA ARG A 700 8.47 -3.38 -3.56
C ARG A 700 8.22 -4.72 -2.87
N TYR A 701 7.39 -5.59 -3.46
CA TYR A 701 7.03 -6.86 -2.83
C TYR A 701 8.25 -7.75 -2.61
N LEU A 702 9.13 -7.84 -3.62
CA LEU A 702 10.39 -8.58 -3.49
C LEU A 702 11.30 -8.03 -2.38
N ASN A 703 11.42 -6.70 -2.26
CA ASN A 703 12.34 -6.07 -1.32
C ASN A 703 11.75 -5.91 0.09
N ASN A 704 10.43 -5.99 0.26
CA ASN A 704 9.76 -5.78 1.55
C ASN A 704 8.77 -6.92 1.87
N PRO A 705 9.30 -8.11 2.22
CA PRO A 705 8.52 -9.35 2.30
C PRO A 705 7.39 -9.26 3.32
N GLY A 706 6.21 -9.80 2.99
CA GLY A 706 5.05 -9.91 3.87
C GLY A 706 4.25 -8.63 4.04
N GLN A 707 4.87 -7.45 3.91
CA GLN A 707 4.18 -6.17 4.14
C GLN A 707 2.92 -6.03 3.27
N ALA A 708 3.01 -6.48 2.02
CA ALA A 708 1.93 -6.40 1.04
C ALA A 708 0.68 -7.23 1.42
N VAL A 709 0.85 -8.30 2.20
CA VAL A 709 -0.28 -9.17 2.58
C VAL A 709 -1.18 -8.55 3.65
N SER A 710 -0.62 -7.67 4.48
CA SER A 710 -1.28 -7.05 5.64
C SER A 710 -2.62 -6.39 5.29
N TYR A 711 -2.64 -5.69 4.15
CA TYR A 711 -3.79 -4.93 3.65
C TYR A 711 -5.06 -5.77 3.61
N ASN A 712 -5.02 -6.84 2.82
CA ASN A 712 -6.24 -7.61 2.54
C ASN A 712 -6.62 -8.51 3.72
N THR A 713 -5.64 -8.99 4.50
CA THR A 713 -5.89 -9.73 5.74
C THR A 713 -6.72 -8.93 6.74
N GLY A 714 -6.37 -7.65 6.96
CA GLY A 714 -7.16 -6.80 7.84
C GLY A 714 -8.57 -6.53 7.34
N LYS A 715 -8.71 -6.22 6.04
CA LYS A 715 -10.02 -6.05 5.40
C LYS A 715 -10.91 -7.27 5.60
N GLU A 716 -10.40 -8.47 5.30
CA GLU A 716 -11.17 -9.71 5.40
C GLU A 716 -11.56 -10.03 6.84
N SER A 717 -10.68 -9.74 7.80
CA SER A 717 -10.98 -9.89 9.23
C SER A 717 -12.10 -8.95 9.67
N MET A 718 -12.05 -7.67 9.27
CA MET A 718 -13.11 -6.70 9.57
C MET A 718 -14.42 -7.01 8.85
N LEU A 719 -14.39 -7.51 7.62
CA LEU A 719 -15.58 -8.01 6.90
C LEU A 719 -16.23 -9.19 7.62
N LYS A 720 -15.43 -10.17 8.08
CA LYS A 720 -15.93 -11.31 8.89
C LYS A 720 -16.60 -10.83 10.17
N LEU A 721 -16.02 -9.84 10.86
CA LEU A 721 -16.59 -9.24 12.06
C LEU A 721 -17.89 -8.49 11.77
N TYR A 722 -17.91 -7.66 10.73
CA TYR A 722 -19.12 -6.97 10.26
C TYR A 722 -20.25 -7.97 10.03
N ASP A 723 -19.93 -9.09 9.37
CA ASP A 723 -20.89 -10.15 9.08
C ASP A 723 -21.41 -10.85 10.32
N ALA A 724 -20.53 -11.21 11.24
CA ALA A 724 -20.91 -11.84 12.50
C ALA A 724 -21.83 -10.93 13.32
N VAL A 725 -21.50 -9.64 13.41
CA VAL A 725 -22.27 -8.65 14.17
C VAL A 725 -23.64 -8.39 13.55
N ARG A 726 -23.74 -8.17 12.24
CA ARG A 726 -25.06 -7.95 11.62
C ARG A 726 -25.95 -9.20 11.74
N LYS A 727 -25.36 -10.40 11.61
CA LYS A 727 -26.09 -11.68 11.67
C LYS A 727 -26.60 -11.96 13.08
N SER A 728 -25.81 -11.66 14.12
CA SER A 728 -26.27 -11.81 15.52
C SER A 728 -27.43 -10.88 15.86
N LYS A 729 -27.51 -9.71 15.22
CA LYS A 729 -28.66 -8.79 15.33
C LYS A 729 -29.84 -9.16 14.41
N GLY A 730 -29.74 -10.22 13.60
CA GLY A 730 -30.78 -10.62 12.64
C GLY A 730 -30.97 -9.64 11.47
N LEU A 731 -29.94 -8.86 11.14
CA LEU A 731 -30.03 -7.78 10.15
C LEU A 731 -29.41 -8.18 8.79
N SER A 732 -30.08 -7.77 7.71
CA SER A 732 -29.47 -7.75 6.37
C SER A 732 -28.40 -6.66 6.27
N ARG A 733 -27.53 -6.73 5.25
CA ARG A 733 -26.53 -5.68 4.99
C ARG A 733 -27.20 -4.30 4.85
N LYS A 734 -28.29 -4.23 4.08
CA LYS A 734 -29.09 -3.02 3.91
C LYS A 734 -29.60 -2.47 5.25
N ALA A 735 -30.26 -3.29 6.07
CA ALA A 735 -30.83 -2.85 7.34
C ALA A 735 -29.75 -2.39 8.34
N PHE A 736 -28.58 -3.03 8.30
CA PHE A 736 -27.44 -2.66 9.13
C PHE A 736 -26.86 -1.30 8.74
N VAL A 737 -26.74 -1.00 7.44
CA VAL A 737 -26.18 0.25 6.93
C VAL A 737 -27.18 1.42 6.99
N GLU A 738 -28.46 1.18 6.66
CA GLU A 738 -29.50 2.23 6.66
C GLU A 738 -29.82 2.74 8.07
N ASN A 739 -29.82 1.85 9.07
CA ASN A 739 -29.85 2.28 10.46
C ASN A 739 -28.43 2.66 10.91
N LYS A 740 -28.13 3.95 10.77
CA LYS A 740 -26.79 4.50 11.05
C LYS A 740 -26.27 4.20 12.45
N GLU A 741 -27.12 3.99 13.44
CA GLU A 741 -26.66 3.67 14.79
C GLU A 741 -25.98 2.29 14.86
N ASN A 742 -26.39 1.31 14.04
CA ASN A 742 -25.75 0.00 14.00
C ASN A 742 -24.32 0.10 13.45
N ILE A 743 -24.15 0.73 12.29
CA ILE A 743 -22.82 0.88 11.68
C ILE A 743 -21.93 1.83 12.49
N LYS A 744 -22.48 2.90 13.09
CA LYS A 744 -21.72 3.76 14.00
C LYS A 744 -21.19 2.99 15.21
N GLU A 745 -22.00 2.15 15.83
CA GLU A 745 -21.59 1.30 16.95
C GLU A 745 -20.43 0.38 16.54
N PHE A 746 -20.56 -0.29 15.40
CA PHE A 746 -19.54 -1.20 14.87
C PHE A 746 -18.23 -0.50 14.51
N LEU A 747 -18.29 0.64 13.81
CA LEU A 747 -17.09 1.40 13.47
C LEU A 747 -16.45 2.00 14.73
N ASN A 748 -17.25 2.43 15.70
CA ASN A 748 -16.75 3.00 16.95
C ASN A 748 -15.96 1.99 17.78
N ILE A 749 -16.45 0.75 17.95
CA ILE A 749 -15.74 -0.27 18.74
C ILE A 749 -14.37 -0.60 18.14
N ILE A 750 -14.26 -0.62 16.81
CA ILE A 750 -12.98 -0.82 16.12
C ILE A 750 -12.05 0.36 16.43
N LEU A 751 -12.51 1.59 16.15
CA LEU A 751 -11.69 2.80 16.26
C LEU A 751 -11.27 3.17 17.69
N GLU A 752 -12.13 2.97 18.69
CA GLU A 752 -11.86 3.41 20.07
C GLU A 752 -10.82 2.55 20.81
N THR A 753 -10.37 1.47 20.17
CA THR A 753 -9.30 0.58 20.65
C THR A 753 -7.99 0.68 19.88
N GLY A 754 -7.88 1.55 18.88
CA GLY A 754 -6.61 1.77 18.17
C GLY A 754 -6.11 0.55 17.38
N ALA A 755 -4.86 0.59 16.92
CA ALA A 755 -4.31 -0.33 15.92
C ALA A 755 -3.88 -1.71 16.47
N LEU A 756 -4.82 -2.42 17.08
CA LEU A 756 -4.62 -3.74 17.66
C LEU A 756 -4.15 -4.79 16.64
N PRO A 757 -3.39 -5.82 17.07
CA PRO A 757 -3.35 -7.10 16.38
C PRO A 757 -4.76 -7.62 16.07
N LEU A 758 -4.96 -8.22 14.89
CA LEU A 758 -6.30 -8.62 14.45
C LEU A 758 -6.94 -9.69 15.33
N GLY A 759 -6.16 -10.60 15.95
CA GLY A 759 -6.66 -11.56 16.93
C GLY A 759 -7.27 -10.87 18.16
N ALA A 760 -6.60 -9.84 18.68
CA ALA A 760 -7.12 -9.03 19.76
C ALA A 760 -8.37 -8.22 19.35
N LEU A 761 -8.38 -7.65 18.12
CA LEU A 761 -9.55 -6.96 17.56
C LEU A 761 -10.77 -7.89 17.49
N GLU A 762 -10.58 -9.12 17.03
CA GLU A 762 -11.64 -10.12 16.96
C GLU A 762 -12.21 -10.44 18.35
N GLU A 763 -11.35 -10.67 19.35
CA GLU A 763 -11.79 -10.99 20.71
C GLU A 763 -12.63 -9.85 21.32
N ILE A 764 -12.22 -8.59 21.14
CA ILE A 764 -12.95 -7.45 21.71
C ILE A 764 -14.31 -7.20 21.04
N VAL A 765 -14.41 -7.40 19.72
CA VAL A 765 -15.68 -7.23 19.01
C VAL A 765 -16.64 -8.35 19.39
N LYS A 766 -16.16 -9.60 19.48
CA LYS A 766 -16.97 -10.72 19.98
C LYS A 766 -17.45 -10.48 21.39
N LEU A 767 -16.58 -9.96 22.27
CA LEU A 767 -16.96 -9.62 23.65
C LEU A 767 -18.01 -8.51 23.71
N HIS A 768 -17.86 -7.43 22.93
CA HIS A 768 -18.81 -6.31 22.91
C HIS A 768 -20.22 -6.74 22.46
N TYR A 769 -20.30 -7.63 21.48
CA TYR A 769 -21.56 -8.10 20.92
C TYR A 769 -22.07 -9.44 21.49
N ASN A 770 -21.38 -10.02 22.47
CA ASN A 770 -21.67 -11.33 23.05
C ASN A 770 -21.80 -12.45 21.99
N LEU A 771 -20.81 -12.55 21.11
CA LEU A 771 -20.76 -13.52 20.00
C LEU A 771 -20.17 -14.87 20.38
#